data_AF-A0A2U4B848-F1
#
_entry.id   AF-A0A2U4B848-F1
#
_cell.length_a   1.000
_cell.length_b   1.000
_cell.length_c   1.000
_cell.angle_alpha   90.00
_cell.angle_beta   90.00
_cell.angle_gamma   90.00
#
_symmetry.space_group_name_H-M   'P 1'
#
loop_
_entity.id
_entity.type
_entity.pdbx_description
1 polymer ?
#
loop_
_entity_poly.entity_id
_entity_poly.type
_entity_poly.pdbx_seq_one_letter_code
_entity_poly.pdbx_strand_id
1 'polypeptide(L)'
;MGPLSARLLIQRGRPKCDRLGKIRSLDLSGMNLLSEHLDPKLLSRLKQLQELDLSNNQLETLPANLGLSHLRILRCANNQLGDVTVLCQFPQLEELSLEGNPFLTVSDNLKVSFLLPKLRKVNGKDASSTCSQVENLNRELTSRVTAHWEKFMAALSPEEEAEKAQADFVRSAVRDVRYGPESLSDFTQWRVRMISEELVASGGTQVHEANISERPPKATTIQEPRAGPVASKRPGDGPVNLSPNKRVCTSPLAQVEGSPVGSAGSQTALQLEPLHFLQCHSKNNSPRDLETQLWACAFEPAWDEGQAGATSQTVATCGGEAVCVIDCQTGIVLHKYKAPSEEFFSVAWTALTVVTQAGHKKRWSVLAAAGLRGLVRLLHVRAGFCCGLIRAHKKAIATLCFSPTHETHLFTASYDKRIILWDIGVPNHDYEFQASQLLTLDTTSIALRLCPVASCPDAYLLAGCEGGCRCWDVRLDQPQKRRVCEVEFVFSEGSEATGRRVDGLAFVNEDVVASKGSSLGTICLWSWSQTWQGRGSQSTVAVVVLARLQWSPTELAYFSLSTCPGEGMVLCGDEEGNVWIYDVRPLMAQRPPPPATPQAPTQILKWPQPRALGQTVSRTMVNTVVADPTFTYLTALTDSNIVAIWRRNQP
;
A
#
# COMPACT_ATOMS: atom_id res chain seq x y z
N MET A 1 36.51 1.73 -20.51
CA MET A 1 37.79 2.12 -19.85
C MET A 1 38.75 0.94 -20.00
N GLY A 2 40.00 0.99 -19.54
CA GLY A 2 40.87 -0.21 -19.59
C GLY A 2 40.46 -1.26 -18.53
N PRO A 3 40.74 -2.56 -18.73
CA PRO A 3 40.55 -3.56 -17.67
C PRO A 3 41.43 -3.23 -16.45
N LEU A 4 40.98 -3.62 -15.26
CA LEU A 4 41.73 -3.38 -14.03
C LEU A 4 43.13 -4.02 -14.09
N SER A 5 44.12 -3.33 -13.51
CA SER A 5 45.52 -3.78 -13.52
C SER A 5 46.13 -3.83 -12.13
N ALA A 6 47.07 -4.76 -11.90
CA ALA A 6 47.73 -4.92 -10.61
C ALA A 6 48.40 -3.62 -10.10
N ARG A 7 48.93 -2.77 -11.01
CA ARG A 7 49.50 -1.46 -10.66
C ARG A 7 48.45 -0.50 -10.12
N LEU A 8 47.28 -0.42 -10.78
CA LEU A 8 46.16 0.42 -10.36
C LEU A 8 45.60 -0.01 -8.99
N LEU A 9 45.47 -1.31 -8.77
CA LEU A 9 45.02 -1.86 -7.47
C LEU A 9 46.00 -1.53 -6.34
N ILE A 10 47.32 -1.61 -6.58
CA ILE A 10 48.35 -1.15 -5.62
C ILE A 10 48.26 0.37 -5.41
N GLN A 11 48.04 1.14 -6.48
CA GLN A 11 47.96 2.60 -6.41
C GLN A 11 46.79 3.09 -5.55
N ARG A 12 45.60 2.48 -5.66
CA ARG A 12 44.43 2.87 -4.83
C ARG A 12 44.32 2.12 -3.50
N GLY A 13 44.84 0.91 -3.39
CA GLY A 13 44.81 0.10 -2.16
C GLY A 13 45.51 0.74 -0.95
N ARG A 14 45.12 0.30 0.26
CA ARG A 14 45.69 0.64 1.57
C ARG A 14 45.86 -0.66 2.40
N PRO A 15 46.93 -0.81 3.21
CA PRO A 15 48.11 0.04 3.29
C PRO A 15 48.88 0.05 1.95
N LYS A 16 49.78 1.03 1.75
CA LYS A 16 50.62 1.08 0.53
C LYS A 16 51.67 -0.03 0.61
N CYS A 17 51.69 -0.89 -0.40
CA CYS A 17 52.59 -2.05 -0.48
C CYS A 17 52.62 -2.65 -1.88
N ASP A 18 53.76 -3.22 -2.27
CA ASP A 18 54.01 -3.73 -3.63
C ASP A 18 53.40 -5.12 -3.91
N ARG A 19 52.55 -5.62 -3.00
CA ARG A 19 51.94 -6.96 -3.06
C ARG A 19 50.44 -6.89 -2.80
N LEU A 20 49.65 -7.19 -3.83
CA LEU A 20 48.17 -7.21 -3.79
C LEU A 20 47.60 -7.92 -2.54
N GLY A 21 48.15 -9.08 -2.18
CA GLY A 21 47.72 -9.87 -1.02
C GLY A 21 47.97 -9.25 0.36
N LYS A 22 48.53 -8.03 0.45
CA LYS A 22 48.65 -7.24 1.69
C LYS A 22 47.64 -6.08 1.77
N ILE A 23 46.90 -5.79 0.69
CA ILE A 23 45.89 -4.73 0.66
C ILE A 23 44.70 -5.15 1.53
N ARG A 24 44.23 -4.25 2.39
CA ARG A 24 43.08 -4.43 3.29
C ARG A 24 41.88 -3.55 2.91
N SER A 25 42.13 -2.38 2.35
CA SER A 25 41.09 -1.45 1.91
C SER A 25 41.38 -0.98 0.49
N LEU A 26 40.40 -1.01 -0.39
CA LEU A 26 40.55 -0.72 -1.82
C LEU A 26 39.39 0.15 -2.31
N ASP A 27 39.74 1.34 -2.79
CA ASP A 27 38.84 2.28 -3.43
C ASP A 27 38.93 2.15 -4.96
N LEU A 28 37.81 1.88 -5.62
CA LEU A 28 37.61 1.88 -7.07
C LEU A 28 36.36 2.71 -7.44
N SER A 29 35.99 3.66 -6.59
CA SER A 29 34.82 4.52 -6.79
C SER A 29 35.03 5.56 -7.90
N GLY A 30 33.94 5.98 -8.56
CA GLY A 30 33.97 7.04 -9.58
C GLY A 30 34.76 6.70 -10.84
N MET A 31 34.91 5.41 -11.18
CA MET A 31 35.83 4.94 -12.22
C MET A 31 35.18 4.61 -13.58
N ASN A 32 33.85 4.70 -13.70
CA ASN A 32 33.07 4.22 -14.86
C ASN A 32 33.41 2.76 -15.21
N LEU A 33 33.41 1.89 -14.20
CA LEU A 33 33.59 0.44 -14.35
C LEU A 33 32.27 -0.23 -14.77
N LEU A 34 32.37 -1.15 -15.73
CA LEU A 34 31.36 -2.14 -16.10
C LEU A 34 31.67 -3.47 -15.42
N SER A 35 30.68 -4.36 -15.32
CA SER A 35 30.76 -5.67 -14.66
C SER A 35 31.96 -6.51 -15.16
N GLU A 36 32.25 -6.45 -16.46
CA GLU A 36 33.35 -7.17 -17.12
C GLU A 36 34.76 -6.70 -16.73
N HIS A 37 34.94 -5.47 -16.24
CA HIS A 37 36.25 -4.97 -15.84
C HIS A 37 36.76 -5.58 -14.52
N LEU A 38 35.89 -6.28 -13.77
CA LEU A 38 36.17 -6.86 -12.44
C LEU A 38 36.73 -8.30 -12.54
N ASP A 39 37.87 -8.49 -13.21
CA ASP A 39 38.49 -9.82 -13.41
C ASP A 39 38.67 -10.62 -12.09
N PRO A 40 38.00 -11.78 -11.93
CA PRO A 40 38.14 -12.64 -10.75
C PRO A 40 39.57 -13.17 -10.57
N LYS A 41 40.33 -13.40 -11.64
CA LYS A 41 41.72 -13.90 -11.58
C LYS A 41 42.68 -12.85 -11.01
N LEU A 42 42.40 -11.57 -11.24
CA LEU A 42 43.12 -10.45 -10.63
C LEU A 42 42.66 -10.19 -9.20
N LEU A 43 41.34 -10.12 -8.96
CA LEU A 43 40.76 -9.72 -7.67
C LEU A 43 40.96 -10.78 -6.57
N SER A 44 40.90 -12.07 -6.89
CA SER A 44 41.18 -13.18 -5.94
C SER A 44 42.61 -13.19 -5.37
N ARG A 45 43.51 -12.36 -5.90
CA ARG A 45 44.87 -12.12 -5.36
C ARG A 45 44.86 -11.22 -4.12
N LEU A 46 43.76 -10.50 -3.87
CA LEU A 46 43.56 -9.60 -2.73
C LEU A 46 43.15 -10.37 -1.45
N LYS A 47 43.90 -11.42 -1.10
CA LYS A 47 43.58 -12.41 -0.04
C LYS A 47 43.41 -11.86 1.39
N GLN A 48 43.57 -10.57 1.61
CA GLN A 48 43.45 -9.89 2.91
C GLN A 48 42.52 -8.66 2.84
N LEU A 49 41.76 -8.51 1.75
CA LEU A 49 40.83 -7.39 1.59
C LEU A 49 39.68 -7.49 2.59
N GLN A 50 39.44 -6.40 3.29
CA GLN A 50 38.41 -6.20 4.32
C GLN A 50 37.43 -5.10 3.91
N GLU A 51 37.85 -4.12 3.09
CA GLU A 51 37.02 -3.03 2.58
C GLU A 51 37.18 -2.90 1.05
N LEU A 52 36.06 -2.76 0.34
CA LEU A 52 36.00 -2.52 -1.09
C LEU A 52 34.95 -1.45 -1.41
N ASP A 53 35.36 -0.38 -2.08
CA ASP A 53 34.45 0.63 -2.64
C ASP A 53 34.42 0.54 -4.17
N LEU A 54 33.23 0.36 -4.72
CA LEU A 54 32.86 0.29 -6.13
C LEU A 54 31.78 1.34 -6.46
N SER A 55 31.53 2.31 -5.58
CA SER A 55 30.42 3.25 -5.71
C SER A 55 30.62 4.25 -6.86
N ASN A 56 29.53 4.76 -7.44
CA ASN A 56 29.56 5.67 -8.59
C ASN A 56 30.25 5.04 -9.81
N ASN A 57 29.77 3.86 -10.21
CA ASN A 57 30.21 3.12 -11.39
C ASN A 57 28.98 2.68 -12.22
N GLN A 58 29.17 1.79 -13.19
CA GLN A 58 28.14 1.33 -14.12
C GLN A 58 28.04 -0.22 -14.05
N LEU A 59 28.10 -0.77 -12.83
CA LEU A 59 28.03 -2.22 -12.59
C LEU A 59 26.58 -2.69 -12.63
N GLU A 60 26.25 -3.57 -13.56
CA GLU A 60 24.95 -4.26 -13.64
C GLU A 60 24.89 -5.50 -12.73
N THR A 61 26.06 -6.11 -12.48
CA THR A 61 26.24 -7.24 -11.55
C THR A 61 27.67 -7.29 -11.03
N LEU A 62 27.92 -8.13 -10.03
CA LEU A 62 29.27 -8.49 -9.58
C LEU A 62 29.61 -9.90 -10.10
N PRO A 63 30.78 -10.12 -10.73
CA PRO A 63 31.19 -11.46 -11.15
C PRO A 63 31.20 -12.47 -9.99
N ALA A 64 30.92 -13.73 -10.30
CA ALA A 64 31.11 -14.82 -9.35
C ALA A 64 32.60 -15.09 -9.09
N ASN A 65 32.90 -15.69 -7.94
CA ASN A 65 34.23 -16.21 -7.58
C ASN A 65 35.36 -15.16 -7.49
N LEU A 66 35.06 -13.94 -7.04
CA LEU A 66 36.05 -12.88 -6.79
C LEU A 66 37.06 -13.22 -5.68
N GLY A 67 36.79 -14.25 -4.86
CA GLY A 67 37.74 -14.82 -3.90
C GLY A 67 38.01 -13.96 -2.65
N LEU A 68 37.22 -12.90 -2.42
CA LEU A 68 37.40 -11.93 -1.34
C LEU A 68 36.80 -12.43 -0.01
N SER A 69 37.17 -13.63 0.43
CA SER A 69 36.57 -14.33 1.58
C SER A 69 36.73 -13.63 2.95
N HIS A 70 37.55 -12.58 3.02
CA HIS A 70 37.81 -11.79 4.23
C HIS A 70 37.10 -10.41 4.21
N LEU A 71 36.31 -10.13 3.16
CA LEU A 71 35.64 -8.84 2.97
C LEU A 71 34.59 -8.61 4.05
N ARG A 72 34.64 -7.43 4.68
CA ARG A 72 33.74 -6.96 5.75
C ARG A 72 32.91 -5.76 5.35
N ILE A 73 33.43 -4.88 4.50
CA ILE A 73 32.76 -3.65 4.05
C ILE A 73 32.73 -3.64 2.52
N LEU A 74 31.53 -3.58 1.94
CA LEU A 74 31.33 -3.45 0.50
C LEU A 74 30.44 -2.24 0.22
N ARG A 75 30.91 -1.31 -0.61
CA ARG A 75 30.16 -0.13 -1.03
C ARG A 75 29.96 -0.19 -2.54
N CYS A 76 28.72 -0.35 -2.99
CA CYS A 76 28.33 -0.39 -4.40
C CYS A 76 27.23 0.65 -4.69
N ALA A 77 27.22 1.77 -3.97
CA ALA A 77 26.19 2.79 -4.14
C ALA A 77 26.28 3.46 -5.53
N ASN A 78 25.18 3.98 -6.07
CA ASN A 78 25.12 4.61 -7.40
C ASN A 78 25.74 3.72 -8.50
N ASN A 79 25.09 2.59 -8.77
CA ASN A 79 25.44 1.61 -9.81
C ASN A 79 24.15 1.14 -10.50
N GLN A 80 24.20 0.05 -11.26
CA GLN A 80 23.06 -0.50 -12.01
C GLN A 80 22.72 -1.95 -11.58
N LEU A 81 23.05 -2.32 -10.34
CA LEU A 81 22.87 -3.69 -9.85
C LEU A 81 21.38 -4.09 -9.89
N GLY A 82 21.09 -5.21 -10.55
CA GLY A 82 19.75 -5.83 -10.59
C GLY A 82 19.65 -7.19 -9.89
N ASP A 83 20.79 -7.79 -9.51
CA ASP A 83 20.86 -9.06 -8.79
C ASP A 83 21.79 -8.97 -7.58
N VAL A 84 21.31 -9.46 -6.44
CA VAL A 84 22.03 -9.51 -5.17
C VAL A 84 22.46 -10.94 -4.78
N THR A 85 22.00 -11.97 -5.49
CA THR A 85 22.33 -13.37 -5.15
C THR A 85 23.84 -13.64 -5.18
N VAL A 86 24.55 -13.00 -6.12
CA VAL A 86 26.01 -13.00 -6.25
C VAL A 86 26.78 -12.49 -5.02
N LEU A 87 26.12 -11.85 -4.04
CA LEU A 87 26.75 -11.39 -2.79
C LEU A 87 27.07 -12.53 -1.83
N CYS A 88 26.47 -13.73 -1.99
CA CYS A 88 26.73 -14.90 -1.13
C CYS A 88 28.22 -15.30 -1.07
N GLN A 89 29.02 -14.90 -2.07
CA GLN A 89 30.47 -15.11 -2.10
C GLN A 89 31.26 -14.32 -1.03
N PHE A 90 30.60 -13.46 -0.24
CA PHE A 90 31.20 -12.66 0.83
C PHE A 90 30.67 -13.02 2.24
N PRO A 91 30.84 -14.26 2.74
CA PRO A 91 30.22 -14.76 3.98
C PRO A 91 30.75 -14.11 5.29
N GLN A 92 31.64 -13.12 5.21
CA GLN A 92 32.15 -12.35 6.34
C GLN A 92 31.73 -10.86 6.32
N LEU A 93 30.80 -10.48 5.44
CA LEU A 93 30.39 -9.08 5.28
C LEU A 93 29.63 -8.56 6.51
N GLU A 94 30.03 -7.39 7.01
CA GLU A 94 29.49 -6.71 8.19
C GLU A 94 28.79 -5.38 7.82
N GLU A 95 29.31 -4.61 6.84
CA GLU A 95 28.64 -3.44 6.26
C GLU A 95 28.45 -3.58 4.74
N LEU A 96 27.26 -3.21 4.25
CA LEU A 96 26.93 -3.15 2.83
C LEU A 96 26.28 -1.81 2.46
N SER A 97 26.58 -1.28 1.27
CA SER A 97 25.85 -0.16 0.67
C SER A 97 25.45 -0.46 -0.77
N LEU A 98 24.15 -0.32 -1.05
CA LEU A 98 23.48 -0.57 -2.33
C LEU A 98 22.57 0.61 -2.75
N GLU A 99 22.54 1.71 -1.99
CA GLU A 99 21.74 2.90 -2.29
C GLU A 99 22.03 3.44 -3.71
N GLY A 100 21.00 3.88 -4.43
CA GLY A 100 21.15 4.40 -5.79
C GLY A 100 21.36 3.35 -6.89
N ASN A 101 21.08 2.08 -6.63
CA ASN A 101 20.91 1.05 -7.68
C ASN A 101 19.42 0.98 -8.07
N PRO A 102 19.03 1.39 -9.30
CA PRO A 102 17.62 1.61 -9.65
C PRO A 102 16.81 0.33 -9.92
N PHE A 103 17.48 -0.81 -10.09
CA PHE A 103 16.83 -2.10 -10.36
C PHE A 103 16.63 -2.96 -9.10
N LEU A 104 17.15 -2.56 -7.94
CA LEU A 104 16.97 -3.29 -6.68
C LEU A 104 15.63 -2.95 -6.01
N THR A 105 14.94 -3.99 -5.58
CA THR A 105 13.61 -3.92 -4.97
C THR A 105 13.65 -4.10 -3.44
N VAL A 106 12.50 -4.06 -2.78
CA VAL A 106 12.37 -4.44 -1.36
C VAL A 106 12.71 -5.92 -1.15
N SER A 107 12.34 -6.80 -2.10
CA SER A 107 12.68 -8.22 -2.10
C SER A 107 14.20 -8.43 -2.00
N ASP A 108 14.98 -7.67 -2.77
CA ASP A 108 16.46 -7.79 -2.79
C ASP A 108 17.12 -7.36 -1.48
N ASN A 109 16.53 -6.39 -0.76
CA ASN A 109 17.01 -6.01 0.57
C ASN A 109 16.79 -7.13 1.61
N LEU A 110 15.74 -7.95 1.45
CA LEU A 110 15.54 -9.14 2.29
C LEU A 110 16.43 -10.32 1.87
N LYS A 111 16.64 -10.53 0.55
CA LYS A 111 17.62 -11.50 0.04
C LYS A 111 19.01 -11.21 0.62
N VAL A 112 19.42 -9.95 0.64
CA VAL A 112 20.68 -9.48 1.25
C VAL A 112 20.82 -9.92 2.71
N SER A 113 19.81 -9.73 3.55
CA SER A 113 19.84 -10.19 4.96
C SER A 113 19.93 -11.71 5.10
N PHE A 114 19.33 -12.48 4.20
CA PHE A 114 19.45 -13.94 4.21
C PHE A 114 20.82 -14.44 3.73
N LEU A 115 21.33 -13.87 2.63
CA LEU A 115 22.58 -14.30 1.98
C LEU A 115 23.84 -13.92 2.79
N LEU A 116 23.72 -13.00 3.76
CA LEU A 116 24.83 -12.42 4.52
C LEU A 116 24.54 -12.45 6.03
N PRO A 117 24.59 -13.62 6.70
CA PRO A 117 24.20 -13.77 8.12
C PRO A 117 25.10 -13.05 9.14
N LYS A 118 26.17 -12.37 8.70
CA LYS A 118 27.04 -11.52 9.54
C LYS A 118 26.80 -10.02 9.35
N LEU A 119 25.85 -9.65 8.50
CA LEU A 119 25.59 -8.28 8.11
C LEU A 119 24.97 -7.50 9.28
N ARG A 120 25.67 -6.46 9.71
CA ARG A 120 25.29 -5.56 10.80
C ARG A 120 24.72 -4.24 10.30
N LYS A 121 25.01 -3.87 9.05
CA LYS A 121 24.69 -2.53 8.54
C LYS A 121 24.39 -2.54 7.05
N VAL A 122 23.27 -1.93 6.68
CA VAL A 122 22.84 -1.75 5.28
C VAL A 122 22.53 -0.28 5.04
N ASN A 123 23.13 0.30 4.00
CA ASN A 123 22.94 1.72 3.63
C ASN A 123 23.13 2.68 4.82
N GLY A 124 24.15 2.41 5.63
CA GLY A 124 24.50 3.19 6.83
C GLY A 124 23.65 2.92 8.09
N LYS A 125 22.54 2.19 7.99
CA LYS A 125 21.62 1.86 9.09
C LYS A 125 21.94 0.49 9.70
N ASP A 126 21.62 0.28 10.97
CA ASP A 126 21.66 -1.03 11.61
C ASP A 126 20.70 -2.01 10.90
N ALA A 127 21.15 -3.24 10.67
CA ALA A 127 20.41 -4.32 10.03
C ALA A 127 19.77 -5.30 11.02
N SER A 128 20.06 -5.20 12.33
CA SER A 128 19.65 -6.17 13.37
C SER A 128 18.15 -6.47 13.39
N SER A 129 17.30 -5.45 13.24
CA SER A 129 15.85 -5.56 13.18
C SER A 129 15.34 -6.20 11.88
N THR A 130 16.03 -5.99 10.75
CA THR A 130 15.69 -6.63 9.48
C THR A 130 16.11 -8.10 9.47
N CYS A 131 17.28 -8.44 10.01
CA CYS A 131 17.75 -9.82 10.10
C CYS A 131 16.82 -10.68 10.97
N SER A 132 16.43 -10.20 12.16
CA SER A 132 15.47 -10.92 13.02
C SER A 132 14.06 -11.06 12.42
N GLN A 133 13.60 -10.07 11.63
CA GLN A 133 12.37 -10.21 10.84
C GLN A 133 12.51 -11.28 9.74
N VAL A 134 13.66 -11.34 9.06
CA VAL A 134 13.97 -12.35 8.03
C VAL A 134 14.14 -13.75 8.62
N GLU A 135 14.71 -13.89 9.83
CA GLU A 135 14.80 -15.16 10.56
C GLU A 135 13.42 -15.72 10.91
N ASN A 136 12.53 -14.88 11.43
CA ASN A 136 11.14 -15.24 11.72
C ASN A 136 10.38 -15.66 10.45
N LEU A 137 10.52 -14.88 9.38
CA LEU A 137 9.96 -15.16 8.06
C LEU A 137 10.49 -16.47 7.47
N ASN A 138 11.80 -16.71 7.55
CA ASN A 138 12.43 -17.96 7.10
C ASN A 138 11.91 -19.18 7.87
N ARG A 139 11.79 -19.10 9.19
CA ARG A 139 11.27 -20.22 10.01
C ARG A 139 9.81 -20.56 9.66
N GLU A 140 8.97 -19.56 9.43
CA GLU A 140 7.58 -19.76 9.01
C GLU A 140 7.47 -20.32 7.58
N LEU A 141 8.33 -19.86 6.65
CA LEU A 141 8.40 -20.45 5.30
C LEU A 141 8.88 -21.90 5.35
N THR A 142 9.91 -22.23 6.14
CA THR A 142 10.39 -23.62 6.30
C THR A 142 9.31 -24.51 6.91
N SER A 143 8.60 -24.03 7.93
CA SER A 143 7.43 -24.74 8.51
C SER A 143 6.38 -25.06 7.45
N ARG A 144 6.01 -24.08 6.61
CA ARG A 144 5.01 -24.27 5.54
C ARG A 144 5.49 -25.20 4.43
N VAL A 145 6.75 -25.11 4.00
CA VAL A 145 7.29 -25.98 2.95
C VAL A 145 7.41 -27.43 3.43
N THR A 146 7.83 -27.66 4.68
CA THR A 146 7.84 -29.01 5.28
C THR A 146 6.41 -29.58 5.41
N ALA A 147 5.45 -28.79 5.90
CA ALA A 147 4.04 -29.21 5.99
C ALA A 147 3.36 -29.39 4.61
N HIS A 148 3.93 -28.81 3.54
CA HIS A 148 3.52 -29.06 2.16
C HIS A 148 4.17 -30.35 1.62
N TRP A 149 5.44 -30.59 1.92
CA TRP A 149 6.16 -31.83 1.59
C TRP A 149 5.49 -33.05 2.20
N GLU A 150 5.16 -33.03 3.50
CA GLU A 150 4.45 -34.13 4.17
C GLU A 150 3.13 -34.49 3.49
N LYS A 151 2.35 -33.49 3.06
CA LYS A 151 1.08 -33.69 2.33
C LYS A 151 1.29 -34.19 0.91
N PHE A 152 2.34 -33.71 0.23
CA PHE A 152 2.69 -34.13 -1.12
C PHE A 152 3.16 -35.59 -1.14
N MET A 153 4.07 -35.95 -0.22
CA MET A 153 4.55 -37.33 -0.02
C MET A 153 3.44 -38.29 0.42
N ALA A 154 2.44 -37.82 1.18
CA ALA A 154 1.27 -38.62 1.55
C ALA A 154 0.23 -38.80 0.42
N ALA A 155 0.34 -38.04 -0.68
CA ALA A 155 -0.53 -38.12 -1.86
C ALA A 155 0.12 -38.84 -3.06
N LEU A 156 1.44 -39.06 -3.01
CA LEU A 156 2.22 -39.77 -4.03
C LEU A 156 1.86 -41.26 -4.09
N SER A 157 1.77 -41.81 -5.30
CA SER A 157 1.62 -43.26 -5.53
C SER A 157 2.98 -43.97 -5.59
N PRO A 158 3.06 -45.29 -5.32
CA PRO A 158 4.34 -46.01 -5.28
C PRO A 158 5.08 -46.17 -6.62
N GLU A 159 4.54 -45.64 -7.72
CA GLU A 159 4.99 -45.90 -9.10
C GLU A 159 5.59 -44.66 -9.79
N GLU A 160 5.61 -43.48 -9.15
CA GLU A 160 6.18 -42.27 -9.75
C GLU A 160 7.70 -42.15 -9.58
N GLU A 161 8.38 -41.77 -10.67
CA GLU A 161 9.83 -41.59 -10.72
C GLU A 161 10.30 -40.48 -9.76
N ALA A 162 11.26 -40.79 -8.87
CA ALA A 162 11.62 -39.92 -7.75
C ALA A 162 12.09 -38.51 -8.18
N GLU A 163 12.91 -38.37 -9.23
CA GLU A 163 13.35 -37.06 -9.71
C GLU A 163 12.20 -36.22 -10.28
N LYS A 164 11.24 -36.86 -10.96
CA LYS A 164 10.04 -36.21 -11.47
C LYS A 164 9.15 -35.74 -10.32
N ALA A 165 8.89 -36.61 -9.34
CA ALA A 165 8.14 -36.27 -8.13
C ALA A 165 8.77 -35.09 -7.36
N GLN A 166 10.11 -35.05 -7.24
CA GLN A 166 10.84 -33.94 -6.64
C GLN A 166 10.68 -32.63 -7.45
N ALA A 167 10.79 -32.69 -8.78
CA ALA A 167 10.61 -31.54 -9.66
C ALA A 167 9.14 -31.04 -9.70
N ASP A 168 8.15 -31.92 -9.52
CA ASP A 168 6.74 -31.56 -9.37
C ASP A 168 6.46 -30.98 -7.96
N PHE A 169 7.13 -31.47 -6.90
CA PHE A 169 7.06 -30.88 -5.56
C PHE A 169 7.53 -29.43 -5.56
N VAL A 170 8.74 -29.12 -6.07
CA VAL A 170 9.28 -27.74 -6.07
C VAL A 170 8.33 -26.80 -6.81
N ARG A 171 7.74 -27.24 -7.93
CA ARG A 171 6.73 -26.47 -8.68
C ARG A 171 5.41 -26.29 -7.92
N SER A 172 4.94 -27.30 -7.19
CA SER A 172 3.75 -27.19 -6.34
C SER A 172 4.01 -26.26 -5.14
N ALA A 173 5.11 -26.44 -4.42
CA ALA A 173 5.46 -25.61 -3.26
C ALA A 173 5.55 -24.12 -3.64
N VAL A 174 6.25 -23.77 -4.72
CA VAL A 174 6.36 -22.37 -5.20
C VAL A 174 5.02 -21.77 -5.63
N ARG A 175 4.07 -22.58 -6.09
CA ARG A 175 2.70 -22.16 -6.47
C ARG A 175 1.77 -22.00 -5.27
N ASP A 176 1.85 -22.93 -4.33
CA ASP A 176 0.83 -23.18 -3.30
C ASP A 176 1.21 -22.60 -1.92
N VAL A 177 2.52 -22.50 -1.61
CA VAL A 177 3.01 -21.92 -0.34
C VAL A 177 3.11 -20.39 -0.47
N ARG A 178 2.01 -19.70 -0.18
CA ARG A 178 1.98 -18.23 -0.04
C ARG A 178 2.12 -17.79 1.43
N TYR A 179 2.90 -16.74 1.67
CA TYR A 179 3.04 -16.05 2.97
C TYR A 179 3.64 -14.64 2.76
N GLY A 180 3.24 -13.69 3.62
CA GLY A 180 3.61 -12.28 3.51
C GLY A 180 2.77 -11.48 2.49
N PRO A 181 2.94 -10.16 2.41
CA PRO A 181 2.29 -9.29 1.43
C PRO A 181 2.85 -9.49 0.02
N GLU A 182 2.08 -9.12 -1.00
CA GLU A 182 2.43 -9.31 -2.43
C GLU A 182 3.74 -8.62 -2.85
N SER A 183 4.12 -7.51 -2.19
CA SER A 183 5.41 -6.83 -2.38
C SER A 183 6.64 -7.66 -1.98
N LEU A 184 6.42 -8.77 -1.26
CA LEU A 184 7.42 -9.78 -0.93
C LEU A 184 7.19 -11.11 -1.67
N SER A 185 6.24 -11.19 -2.60
CA SER A 185 5.92 -12.43 -3.33
C SER A 185 7.14 -13.02 -4.04
N ASP A 186 7.96 -12.19 -4.70
CA ASP A 186 9.25 -12.59 -5.29
C ASP A 186 10.22 -13.17 -4.26
N PHE A 187 10.30 -12.57 -3.07
CA PHE A 187 11.17 -13.06 -1.98
C PHE A 187 10.65 -14.39 -1.45
N THR A 188 9.34 -14.48 -1.19
CA THR A 188 8.67 -15.69 -0.70
C THR A 188 8.81 -16.83 -1.71
N GLN A 189 8.52 -16.62 -2.99
CA GLN A 189 8.68 -17.65 -4.03
C GLN A 189 10.15 -18.06 -4.20
N TRP A 190 11.08 -17.12 -4.16
CA TRP A 190 12.52 -17.40 -4.20
C TRP A 190 12.97 -18.24 -3.01
N ARG A 191 12.62 -17.87 -1.77
CA ARG A 191 13.03 -18.62 -0.57
C ARG A 191 12.28 -19.94 -0.43
N VAL A 192 11.00 -20.01 -0.80
CA VAL A 192 10.23 -21.28 -0.89
C VAL A 192 10.92 -22.23 -1.86
N ARG A 193 11.33 -21.77 -3.05
CA ARG A 193 12.10 -22.59 -4.00
C ARG A 193 13.39 -23.11 -3.37
N MET A 194 14.19 -22.23 -2.78
CA MET A 194 15.44 -22.61 -2.11
C MET A 194 15.20 -23.65 -1.00
N ILE A 195 14.18 -23.48 -0.14
CA ILE A 195 13.85 -24.46 0.92
C ILE A 195 13.37 -25.79 0.31
N SER A 196 12.56 -25.75 -0.74
CA SER A 196 12.10 -26.97 -1.43
C SER A 196 13.26 -27.72 -2.08
N GLU A 197 14.22 -27.02 -2.67
CA GLU A 197 15.44 -27.59 -3.25
C GLU A 197 16.39 -28.13 -2.16
N GLU A 198 16.57 -27.40 -1.04
CA GLU A 198 17.30 -27.84 0.16
C GLU A 198 16.70 -29.14 0.75
N LEU A 199 15.37 -29.22 0.85
CA LEU A 199 14.64 -30.34 1.47
C LEU A 199 14.54 -31.56 0.55
N VAL A 200 14.45 -31.34 -0.77
CA VAL A 200 14.63 -32.39 -1.78
C VAL A 200 16.05 -32.98 -1.69
N ALA A 201 17.07 -32.12 -1.61
CA ALA A 201 18.47 -32.55 -1.50
C ALA A 201 18.78 -33.25 -0.15
N SER A 202 18.04 -32.93 0.93
CA SER A 202 18.14 -33.64 2.22
C SER A 202 17.32 -34.93 2.29
N GLY A 203 16.66 -35.35 1.20
CA GLY A 203 15.84 -36.55 1.14
C GLY A 203 14.60 -36.52 2.04
N GLY A 204 14.11 -35.33 2.39
CA GLY A 204 13.00 -35.15 3.34
C GLY A 204 13.38 -35.31 4.82
N THR A 205 14.64 -35.60 5.15
CA THR A 205 15.13 -35.52 6.54
C THR A 205 15.26 -34.06 6.98
N GLN A 206 14.99 -33.78 8.26
CA GLN A 206 14.88 -32.40 8.79
C GLN A 206 16.05 -31.49 8.39
N VAL A 207 15.72 -30.27 7.97
CA VAL A 207 16.69 -29.20 7.70
C VAL A 207 17.36 -28.80 9.01
N HIS A 208 18.57 -29.31 9.26
CA HIS A 208 19.36 -28.95 10.44
C HIS A 208 19.77 -27.47 10.38
N GLU A 209 19.40 -26.69 11.40
CA GLU A 209 19.94 -25.36 11.65
C GLU A 209 21.44 -25.46 11.99
N ALA A 210 22.30 -25.32 10.97
CA ALA A 210 23.75 -25.47 11.11
C ALA A 210 24.49 -24.12 11.11
N ASN A 211 25.08 -23.78 12.26
CA ASN A 211 26.05 -22.70 12.51
C ASN A 211 25.53 -21.27 12.74
N ILE A 212 25.00 -21.02 13.95
CA ILE A 212 25.38 -19.83 14.72
C ILE A 212 26.08 -20.30 16.01
N SER A 213 27.24 -19.74 16.32
CA SER A 213 28.06 -20.15 17.46
C SER A 213 27.39 -19.81 18.79
N GLU A 214 27.36 -20.78 19.70
CA GLU A 214 26.96 -20.58 21.09
C GLU A 214 27.81 -19.50 21.80
N ARG A 215 27.23 -18.92 22.86
CA ARG A 215 27.94 -18.29 23.97
C ARG A 215 27.44 -18.91 25.28
N PRO A 216 28.33 -19.15 26.26
CA PRO A 216 27.98 -19.90 27.47
C PRO A 216 27.02 -19.12 28.39
N PRO A 217 26.16 -19.81 29.15
CA PRO A 217 25.17 -19.18 30.02
C PRO A 217 25.82 -18.52 31.25
N LYS A 218 25.19 -17.47 31.76
CA LYS A 218 25.33 -17.04 33.16
C LYS A 218 24.27 -17.74 34.01
N ALA A 219 24.63 -18.08 35.24
CA ALA A 219 23.85 -18.93 36.13
C ALA A 219 22.78 -18.17 36.95
N THR A 220 22.03 -18.93 37.75
CA THR A 220 21.03 -18.53 38.77
C THR A 220 19.67 -18.06 38.21
N THR A 221 18.50 -18.43 38.76
CA THR A 221 18.23 -19.23 39.99
C THR A 221 16.99 -20.13 39.84
N ILE A 222 16.85 -21.13 40.72
CA ILE A 222 15.77 -22.12 40.78
C ILE A 222 14.49 -21.51 41.37
N GLN A 223 13.32 -21.80 40.77
CA GLN A 223 12.11 -22.13 41.51
C GLN A 223 11.15 -23.00 40.68
N GLU A 224 10.73 -24.11 41.28
CA GLU A 224 9.69 -25.04 40.79
C GLU A 224 8.39 -24.76 41.57
N PRO A 225 7.19 -25.16 41.09
CA PRO A 225 6.74 -26.49 41.51
C PRO A 225 5.82 -27.27 40.53
N ARG A 226 6.08 -28.59 40.44
CA ARG A 226 5.09 -29.71 40.46
C ARG A 226 3.97 -29.80 39.41
N ALA A 227 3.99 -30.90 38.67
CA ALA A 227 2.83 -31.51 38.01
C ALA A 227 2.12 -32.57 38.90
N GLY A 228 0.92 -32.99 38.51
CA GLY A 228 0.16 -34.09 39.12
C GLY A 228 -0.79 -34.77 38.12
N PRO A 229 -0.65 -36.08 37.82
CA PRO A 229 -1.35 -36.73 36.69
C PRO A 229 -2.46 -37.73 37.08
N VAL A 230 -3.44 -37.92 36.19
CA VAL A 230 -4.32 -39.12 36.13
C VAL A 230 -4.60 -39.43 34.64
N ALA A 231 -4.78 -40.71 34.28
CA ALA A 231 -4.90 -41.16 32.89
C ALA A 231 -6.05 -42.14 32.63
N SER A 232 -6.47 -42.19 31.35
CA SER A 232 -7.18 -43.29 30.67
C SER A 232 -8.64 -43.64 31.04
N LYS A 233 -9.50 -43.73 30.01
CA LYS A 233 -10.07 -45.02 29.53
C LYS A 233 -10.84 -44.89 28.20
N ARG A 234 -10.75 -45.95 27.39
CA ARG A 234 -11.66 -46.40 26.31
C ARG A 234 -12.27 -47.76 26.78
N PRO A 235 -13.25 -48.42 26.14
CA PRO A 235 -13.84 -48.26 24.78
C PRO A 235 -15.35 -47.89 24.84
N GLY A 236 -16.17 -47.87 23.78
CA GLY A 236 -15.94 -48.07 22.34
C GLY A 236 -16.66 -49.30 21.74
N ASP A 237 -17.63 -49.08 20.86
CA ASP A 237 -18.10 -50.03 19.83
C ASP A 237 -18.98 -49.33 18.76
N GLY A 238 -19.12 -49.93 17.57
CA GLY A 238 -20.01 -49.52 16.46
C GLY A 238 -20.96 -50.67 16.08
N PRO A 239 -21.30 -50.93 14.79
CA PRO A 239 -21.01 -50.21 13.53
C PRO A 239 -22.28 -49.38 13.12
N VAL A 240 -22.76 -49.14 11.87
CA VAL A 240 -22.48 -49.61 10.49
C VAL A 240 -22.80 -48.47 9.48
N ASN A 241 -22.26 -48.56 8.26
CA ASN A 241 -22.64 -47.73 7.09
C ASN A 241 -23.92 -48.23 6.40
N LEU A 242 -24.55 -47.40 5.57
CA LEU A 242 -24.88 -47.74 4.17
C LEU A 242 -25.27 -46.50 3.31
N SER A 243 -24.77 -46.46 2.08
CA SER A 243 -25.09 -45.52 0.98
C SER A 243 -25.84 -46.30 -0.13
N PRO A 244 -26.22 -45.79 -1.35
CA PRO A 244 -25.81 -44.53 -2.01
C PRO A 244 -26.84 -43.82 -2.96
N ASN A 245 -26.34 -42.78 -3.66
CA ASN A 245 -26.64 -42.34 -5.05
C ASN A 245 -27.97 -41.63 -5.45
N LYS A 246 -27.77 -40.39 -5.93
CA LYS A 246 -28.31 -39.76 -7.18
C LYS A 246 -29.80 -39.88 -7.53
N ARG A 247 -30.47 -38.71 -7.61
CA ARG A 247 -31.13 -38.23 -8.86
C ARG A 247 -31.37 -36.71 -8.88
N VAL A 248 -31.64 -36.20 -10.08
CA VAL A 248 -31.75 -34.77 -10.45
C VAL A 248 -33.16 -34.23 -10.22
N CYS A 249 -33.31 -32.97 -9.78
CA CYS A 249 -34.36 -32.08 -10.30
C CYS A 249 -34.17 -30.57 -9.97
N THR A 250 -34.57 -29.74 -10.95
CA THR A 250 -35.13 -28.37 -10.90
C THR A 250 -34.91 -27.42 -9.70
N SER A 251 -34.52 -26.18 -10.02
CA SER A 251 -34.68 -24.97 -9.20
C SER A 251 -36.17 -24.56 -9.04
N PRO A 252 -36.54 -23.78 -8.00
CA PRO A 252 -36.51 -22.31 -8.14
C PRO A 252 -36.14 -21.51 -6.86
N LEU A 253 -36.01 -20.19 -7.07
CA LEU A 253 -36.09 -19.03 -6.15
C LEU A 253 -36.33 -19.26 -4.63
N ALA A 254 -35.44 -18.67 -3.82
CA ALA A 254 -35.69 -18.18 -2.46
C ALA A 254 -35.21 -16.71 -2.42
N GLN A 255 -36.05 -15.70 -2.19
CA GLN A 255 -36.72 -15.29 -0.94
C GLN A 255 -35.79 -14.57 0.06
N VAL A 256 -36.26 -13.41 0.53
CA VAL A 256 -35.60 -12.52 1.48
C VAL A 256 -36.36 -12.59 2.80
N GLU A 257 -35.68 -12.93 3.90
CA GLU A 257 -36.20 -12.85 5.26
C GLU A 257 -35.09 -12.41 6.23
N GLY A 258 -35.44 -11.79 7.37
CA GLY A 258 -34.48 -11.56 8.46
C GLY A 258 -34.47 -10.18 9.15
N SER A 259 -35.60 -9.47 9.27
CA SER A 259 -35.67 -8.22 10.07
C SER A 259 -35.76 -8.50 11.58
N PRO A 260 -34.89 -7.93 12.44
CA PRO A 260 -35.06 -7.98 13.90
C PRO A 260 -36.04 -6.90 14.39
N VAL A 261 -36.88 -7.23 15.37
CA VAL A 261 -37.86 -6.32 15.98
C VAL A 261 -37.23 -5.58 17.18
N GLY A 262 -37.27 -4.24 17.18
CA GLY A 262 -36.50 -3.44 18.15
C GLY A 262 -36.91 -1.97 18.35
N SER A 263 -38.21 -1.68 18.39
CA SER A 263 -38.87 -0.48 18.98
C SER A 263 -38.25 0.93 18.85
N ALA A 264 -39.05 1.85 18.29
CA ALA A 264 -39.04 3.31 18.54
C ALA A 264 -37.86 4.15 18.01
N GLY A 265 -37.82 4.38 16.69
CA GLY A 265 -36.98 5.41 16.06
C GLY A 265 -37.14 5.43 14.54
N SER A 266 -38.26 5.96 14.02
CA SER A 266 -38.62 5.87 12.59
C SER A 266 -37.83 6.82 11.68
N GLN A 267 -36.51 6.65 11.61
CA GLN A 267 -35.77 7.07 10.42
C GLN A 267 -36.13 6.11 9.27
N THR A 268 -36.62 6.64 8.15
CA THR A 268 -36.82 5.85 6.93
C THR A 268 -35.47 5.39 6.40
N ALA A 269 -35.21 4.09 6.45
CA ALA A 269 -33.98 3.49 5.93
C ALA A 269 -33.77 3.92 4.46
N LEU A 270 -32.51 4.21 4.10
CA LEU A 270 -32.15 4.72 2.79
C LEU A 270 -32.32 3.57 1.78
N GLN A 271 -33.26 3.74 0.84
CA GLN A 271 -33.50 2.79 -0.23
C GLN A 271 -32.37 2.88 -1.26
N LEU A 272 -31.31 2.12 -1.03
CA LEU A 272 -30.12 2.02 -1.89
C LEU A 272 -30.14 0.69 -2.63
N GLU A 273 -30.57 0.71 -3.88
CA GLU A 273 -30.68 -0.48 -4.72
C GLU A 273 -29.38 -0.73 -5.49
N PRO A 274 -28.83 -1.97 -5.50
CA PRO A 274 -27.64 -2.30 -6.26
C PRO A 274 -27.95 -2.31 -7.76
N LEU A 275 -27.25 -1.48 -8.53
CA LEU A 275 -27.53 -1.22 -9.94
C LEU A 275 -26.50 -1.89 -10.86
N HIS A 276 -25.20 -1.74 -10.60
CA HIS A 276 -24.13 -2.29 -11.45
C HIS A 276 -22.99 -2.92 -10.64
N PHE A 277 -22.38 -3.98 -11.19
CA PHE A 277 -21.14 -4.60 -10.70
C PHE A 277 -20.17 -4.77 -11.87
N LEU A 278 -19.10 -3.98 -11.89
CA LEU A 278 -18.26 -3.79 -13.07
C LEU A 278 -16.80 -4.21 -12.78
N GLN A 279 -16.37 -5.29 -13.42
CA GLN A 279 -14.99 -5.80 -13.35
C GLN A 279 -14.06 -5.05 -14.33
N CYS A 280 -14.09 -3.71 -14.26
CA CYS A 280 -13.59 -2.88 -15.35
C CYS A 280 -12.07 -2.70 -15.39
N HIS A 281 -11.32 -2.96 -14.31
CA HIS A 281 -9.87 -2.71 -14.27
C HIS A 281 -9.02 -3.86 -14.83
N SER A 282 -9.50 -5.11 -14.80
CA SER A 282 -8.76 -6.35 -15.09
C SER A 282 -7.50 -6.26 -15.95
N LYS A 283 -6.40 -6.83 -15.42
CA LYS A 283 -5.18 -7.20 -16.15
C LYS A 283 -5.57 -7.98 -17.41
N ASN A 284 -5.08 -7.53 -18.56
CA ASN A 284 -5.40 -8.04 -19.90
C ASN A 284 -6.91 -8.18 -20.22
N ASN A 285 -7.77 -7.41 -19.53
CA ASN A 285 -9.24 -7.51 -19.60
C ASN A 285 -9.78 -8.93 -19.26
N SER A 286 -9.06 -9.69 -18.43
CA SER A 286 -9.44 -11.04 -18.02
C SER A 286 -10.67 -11.03 -17.09
N PRO A 287 -11.73 -11.82 -17.36
CA PRO A 287 -12.84 -12.00 -16.43
C PRO A 287 -12.47 -12.88 -15.22
N ARG A 288 -11.28 -13.48 -15.20
CA ARG A 288 -10.74 -14.27 -14.07
C ARG A 288 -9.90 -13.43 -13.10
N ASP A 289 -9.62 -12.18 -13.42
CA ASP A 289 -8.83 -11.31 -12.54
C ASP A 289 -9.70 -10.79 -11.39
N LEU A 290 -9.50 -11.38 -10.21
CA LEU A 290 -10.02 -10.91 -8.92
C LEU A 290 -8.86 -10.51 -7.99
N GLU A 291 -7.66 -10.28 -8.54
CA GLU A 291 -6.43 -9.91 -7.80
C GLU A 291 -6.09 -8.41 -8.00
N THR A 292 -6.65 -7.73 -9.01
CA THR A 292 -6.46 -6.29 -9.23
C THR A 292 -7.25 -5.44 -8.25
N GLN A 293 -6.57 -5.00 -7.18
CA GLN A 293 -7.14 -4.12 -6.16
C GLN A 293 -7.48 -2.73 -6.69
N LEU A 294 -8.64 -2.20 -6.28
CA LEU A 294 -9.14 -0.87 -6.61
C LEU A 294 -8.95 0.06 -5.41
N TRP A 295 -8.45 1.28 -5.65
CA TRP A 295 -7.91 2.15 -4.60
C TRP A 295 -8.71 3.42 -4.37
N ALA A 296 -9.01 4.18 -5.42
CA ALA A 296 -9.71 5.46 -5.30
C ALA A 296 -10.76 5.66 -6.40
N CYS A 297 -11.85 6.32 -6.03
CA CYS A 297 -12.82 6.87 -6.96
C CYS A 297 -13.16 8.32 -6.61
N ALA A 298 -13.65 9.06 -7.59
CA ALA A 298 -14.16 10.41 -7.42
C ALA A 298 -15.21 10.70 -8.50
N PHE A 299 -16.32 11.36 -8.12
CA PHE A 299 -17.30 11.85 -9.09
C PHE A 299 -16.79 13.11 -9.81
N GLU A 300 -17.18 13.27 -11.06
CA GLU A 300 -16.90 14.48 -11.84
C GLU A 300 -17.66 15.69 -11.26
N PRO A 301 -17.01 16.87 -11.09
CA PRO A 301 -17.70 18.07 -10.64
C PRO A 301 -18.69 18.58 -11.71
N ALA A 302 -19.88 18.96 -11.25
CA ALA A 302 -20.97 19.40 -12.10
C ALA A 302 -20.80 20.82 -12.66
N TRP A 303 -21.67 21.20 -13.60
CA TRP A 303 -21.66 22.54 -14.23
C TRP A 303 -23.06 23.18 -14.09
N ASP A 304 -23.13 24.35 -13.48
CA ASP A 304 -24.39 25.10 -13.24
C ASP A 304 -24.94 25.81 -14.50
N GLU A 305 -24.96 25.15 -15.67
CA GLU A 305 -25.67 25.65 -16.86
C GLU A 305 -27.19 25.37 -16.76
N GLY A 306 -27.83 25.79 -15.66
CA GLY A 306 -29.29 25.87 -15.56
C GLY A 306 -29.89 25.76 -14.16
N GLN A 307 -29.31 24.94 -13.28
CA GLN A 307 -29.81 24.71 -11.92
C GLN A 307 -28.65 24.53 -10.93
N ALA A 308 -28.64 25.34 -9.86
CA ALA A 308 -27.76 25.15 -8.73
C ALA A 308 -28.09 23.81 -8.05
N GLY A 309 -27.10 22.91 -7.98
CA GLY A 309 -27.29 21.53 -7.49
C GLY A 309 -27.40 20.47 -8.59
N ALA A 310 -27.04 20.79 -9.84
CA ALA A 310 -26.72 19.77 -10.83
C ALA A 310 -25.60 18.83 -10.33
N THR A 311 -25.61 17.56 -10.76
CA THR A 311 -24.55 16.57 -10.46
C THR A 311 -24.18 15.80 -11.72
N SER A 312 -22.88 15.54 -11.92
CA SER A 312 -22.47 14.56 -12.93
C SER A 312 -22.66 13.15 -12.38
N GLN A 313 -23.36 12.29 -13.12
CA GLN A 313 -23.45 10.86 -12.85
C GLN A 313 -22.19 10.09 -13.30
N THR A 314 -21.12 10.80 -13.65
CA THR A 314 -19.84 10.23 -14.08
C THR A 314 -18.91 10.02 -12.89
N VAL A 315 -18.43 8.79 -12.69
CA VAL A 315 -17.41 8.45 -11.68
C VAL A 315 -16.11 8.02 -12.36
N ALA A 316 -14.98 8.53 -11.88
CA ALA A 316 -13.66 7.99 -12.18
C ALA A 316 -13.25 6.97 -11.11
N THR A 317 -12.61 5.87 -11.52
CA THR A 317 -12.11 4.81 -10.64
C THR A 317 -10.67 4.46 -11.03
N CYS A 318 -9.82 4.07 -10.07
CA CYS A 318 -8.44 3.64 -10.34
C CYS A 318 -8.05 2.37 -9.56
N GLY A 319 -7.25 1.52 -10.23
CA GLY A 319 -6.80 0.24 -9.72
C GLY A 319 -5.94 -0.49 -10.75
N GLY A 320 -4.85 -1.11 -10.29
CA GLY A 320 -3.79 -1.66 -11.14
C GLY A 320 -3.29 -0.64 -12.18
N GLU A 321 -2.97 -1.12 -13.38
CA GLU A 321 -2.48 -0.30 -14.51
C GLU A 321 -3.55 0.60 -15.17
N ALA A 322 -4.76 0.69 -14.60
CA ALA A 322 -5.92 1.28 -15.27
C ALA A 322 -6.63 2.40 -14.48
N VAL A 323 -7.11 3.39 -15.23
CA VAL A 323 -8.08 4.39 -14.78
C VAL A 323 -9.32 4.25 -15.67
N CYS A 324 -10.48 4.05 -15.07
CA CYS A 324 -11.76 3.93 -15.77
C CYS A 324 -12.61 5.16 -15.47
N VAL A 325 -13.43 5.56 -16.43
CA VAL A 325 -14.49 6.57 -16.28
C VAL A 325 -15.80 5.90 -16.67
N ILE A 326 -16.78 5.97 -15.78
CA ILE A 326 -18.01 5.17 -15.81
C ILE A 326 -19.20 6.11 -15.67
N ASP A 327 -20.22 5.92 -16.50
CA ASP A 327 -21.55 6.51 -16.30
C ASP A 327 -22.34 5.63 -15.31
N CYS A 328 -22.68 6.17 -14.13
CA CYS A 328 -23.32 5.40 -13.06
C CYS A 328 -24.76 4.97 -13.37
N GLN A 329 -25.44 5.62 -14.31
CA GLN A 329 -26.82 5.26 -14.69
C GLN A 329 -26.83 4.01 -15.57
N THR A 330 -25.99 4.00 -16.61
CA THR A 330 -25.93 2.97 -17.65
C THR A 330 -24.93 1.85 -17.35
N GLY A 331 -23.96 2.09 -16.46
CA GLY A 331 -22.86 1.17 -16.16
C GLY A 331 -21.80 1.11 -17.25
N ILE A 332 -21.88 1.98 -18.27
CA ILE A 332 -20.96 2.00 -19.41
C ILE A 332 -19.63 2.63 -18.98
N VAL A 333 -18.54 1.91 -19.22
CA VAL A 333 -17.17 2.45 -19.12
C VAL A 333 -16.93 3.35 -20.33
N LEU A 334 -17.18 4.66 -20.16
CA LEU A 334 -17.00 5.69 -21.18
C LEU A 334 -15.56 5.74 -21.72
N HIS A 335 -14.59 5.64 -20.81
CA HIS A 335 -13.16 5.64 -21.14
C HIS A 335 -12.39 4.70 -20.20
N LYS A 336 -11.41 3.97 -20.74
CA LYS A 336 -10.43 3.19 -19.96
C LYS A 336 -9.02 3.56 -20.40
N TYR A 337 -8.34 4.40 -19.61
CA TYR A 337 -6.93 4.69 -19.79
C TYR A 337 -6.10 3.56 -19.16
N LYS A 338 -5.00 3.17 -19.81
CA LYS A 338 -4.02 2.21 -19.29
C LYS A 338 -2.61 2.79 -19.37
N ALA A 339 -1.80 2.53 -18.36
CA ALA A 339 -0.38 2.84 -18.35
C ALA A 339 0.40 1.62 -17.87
N PRO A 340 1.03 0.83 -18.78
CA PRO A 340 1.83 -0.31 -18.40
C PRO A 340 2.95 0.07 -17.42
N SER A 341 3.24 -0.77 -16.43
CA SER A 341 4.17 -0.53 -15.30
C SER A 341 3.82 0.63 -14.36
N GLU A 342 2.58 1.13 -14.40
CA GLU A 342 2.01 2.03 -13.41
C GLU A 342 1.03 1.24 -12.52
N GLU A 343 0.89 1.59 -11.25
CA GLU A 343 -0.27 1.20 -10.45
C GLU A 343 -0.91 2.46 -9.89
N PHE A 344 -2.20 2.68 -10.14
CA PHE A 344 -2.89 3.89 -9.74
C PHE A 344 -3.54 3.76 -8.36
N PHE A 345 -3.09 4.61 -7.42
CA PHE A 345 -3.57 4.63 -6.03
C PHE A 345 -4.52 5.80 -5.76
N SER A 346 -4.49 6.86 -6.58
CA SER A 346 -5.31 8.05 -6.36
C SER A 346 -5.74 8.74 -7.65
N VAL A 347 -6.97 9.25 -7.64
CA VAL A 347 -7.57 10.10 -8.69
C VAL A 347 -8.26 11.30 -8.07
N ALA A 348 -8.22 12.45 -8.76
CA ALA A 348 -9.01 13.64 -8.43
C ALA A 348 -9.38 14.42 -9.70
N TRP A 349 -10.50 15.14 -9.65
CA TRP A 349 -11.01 15.94 -10.77
C TRP A 349 -10.79 17.44 -10.56
N THR A 350 -10.67 18.16 -11.66
CA THR A 350 -10.90 19.61 -11.75
C THR A 350 -11.67 19.95 -13.03
N ALA A 351 -12.24 21.15 -13.11
CA ALA A 351 -12.93 21.67 -14.29
C ALA A 351 -12.31 23.01 -14.71
N LEU A 352 -11.34 22.96 -15.63
CA LEU A 352 -10.57 24.13 -16.07
C LEU A 352 -11.37 25.04 -17.01
N THR A 353 -11.22 26.35 -16.86
CA THR A 353 -11.89 27.39 -17.64
C THR A 353 -11.02 27.82 -18.83
N VAL A 354 -10.99 27.00 -19.89
CA VAL A 354 -10.15 27.25 -21.07
C VAL A 354 -10.77 28.33 -21.96
N VAL A 355 -9.98 29.32 -22.39
CA VAL A 355 -10.40 30.32 -23.39
C VAL A 355 -10.07 29.80 -24.78
N THR A 356 -11.10 29.65 -25.63
CA THR A 356 -10.93 29.25 -27.02
C THR A 356 -10.36 30.38 -27.89
N GLN A 357 -9.83 30.06 -29.08
CA GLN A 357 -9.32 31.05 -30.04
C GLN A 357 -10.38 32.08 -30.48
N ALA A 358 -11.68 31.74 -30.38
CA ALA A 358 -12.80 32.64 -30.63
C ALA A 358 -13.20 33.51 -29.40
N GLY A 359 -12.41 33.50 -28.33
CA GLY A 359 -12.67 34.25 -27.09
C GLY A 359 -13.71 33.62 -26.15
N HIS A 360 -14.49 32.62 -26.61
CA HIS A 360 -15.43 31.92 -25.75
C HIS A 360 -14.71 31.10 -24.66
N LYS A 361 -15.14 31.27 -23.41
CA LYS A 361 -14.75 30.39 -22.29
C LYS A 361 -15.45 29.03 -22.42
N LYS A 362 -14.75 27.94 -22.11
CA LYS A 362 -15.27 26.57 -22.14
C LYS A 362 -14.69 25.77 -20.97
N ARG A 363 -15.56 25.19 -20.13
CA ARG A 363 -15.14 24.29 -19.04
C ARG A 363 -14.68 22.93 -19.58
N TRP A 364 -13.49 22.48 -19.16
CA TRP A 364 -12.90 21.19 -19.52
C TRP A 364 -12.65 20.37 -18.25
N SER A 365 -13.33 19.23 -18.10
CA SER A 365 -13.05 18.27 -17.03
C SER A 365 -11.69 17.60 -17.24
N VAL A 366 -10.78 17.77 -16.29
CA VAL A 366 -9.45 17.14 -16.27
C VAL A 366 -9.37 16.21 -15.07
N LEU A 367 -8.97 14.96 -15.33
CA LEU A 367 -8.79 13.93 -14.32
C LEU A 367 -7.29 13.75 -14.06
N ALA A 368 -6.83 14.09 -12.87
CA ALA A 368 -5.48 13.75 -12.40
C ALA A 368 -5.48 12.33 -11.84
N ALA A 369 -4.53 11.51 -12.29
CA ALA A 369 -4.34 10.14 -11.81
C ALA A 369 -2.88 9.89 -11.47
N ALA A 370 -2.62 9.24 -10.33
CA ALA A 370 -1.26 8.99 -9.83
C ALA A 370 -1.16 7.71 -8.98
N GLY A 371 0.08 7.28 -8.76
CA GLY A 371 0.39 6.15 -7.90
C GLY A 371 1.88 5.76 -7.96
N LEU A 372 2.16 4.48 -8.19
CA LEU A 372 3.44 3.81 -7.98
C LEU A 372 4.69 4.56 -8.49
N ARG A 373 4.67 5.13 -9.70
CA ARG A 373 5.87 5.73 -10.31
C ARG A 373 6.19 7.16 -9.85
N GLY A 374 5.37 7.76 -8.96
CA GLY A 374 5.55 9.15 -8.53
C GLY A 374 5.19 10.19 -9.60
N LEU A 375 4.46 9.75 -10.65
CA LEU A 375 4.00 10.57 -11.76
C LEU A 375 2.54 10.95 -11.55
N VAL A 376 2.17 12.18 -11.87
CA VAL A 376 0.77 12.56 -12.11
C VAL A 376 0.53 12.56 -13.61
N ARG A 377 -0.53 11.88 -14.05
CA ARG A 377 -1.04 11.90 -15.42
C ARG A 377 -2.30 12.73 -15.43
N LEU A 378 -2.34 13.75 -16.28
CA LEU A 378 -3.54 14.55 -16.54
C LEU A 378 -4.24 13.95 -17.75
N LEU A 379 -5.49 13.54 -17.57
CA LEU A 379 -6.30 12.88 -18.59
C LEU A 379 -7.42 13.81 -19.04
N HIS A 380 -7.49 14.10 -20.35
CA HIS A 380 -8.59 14.87 -20.93
C HIS A 380 -9.75 13.91 -21.23
N VAL A 381 -10.66 13.76 -20.26
CA VAL A 381 -11.59 12.63 -20.21
C VAL A 381 -12.42 12.48 -21.50
N ARG A 382 -13.08 13.54 -21.98
CA ARG A 382 -13.90 13.50 -23.21
C ARG A 382 -13.15 13.09 -24.49
N ALA A 383 -11.82 12.99 -24.45
CA ALA A 383 -10.98 12.55 -25.58
C ALA A 383 -10.19 11.26 -25.27
N GLY A 384 -10.28 10.71 -24.05
CA GLY A 384 -9.71 9.41 -23.69
C GLY A 384 -8.17 9.34 -23.61
N PHE A 385 -7.44 10.46 -23.70
CA PHE A 385 -5.96 10.47 -23.74
C PHE A 385 -5.31 11.27 -22.59
N CYS A 386 -4.04 10.98 -22.36
CA CYS A 386 -3.19 11.67 -21.37
C CYS A 386 -2.56 12.91 -22.02
N CYS A 387 -2.97 14.10 -21.56
CA CYS A 387 -2.58 15.41 -22.09
C CYS A 387 -1.43 16.07 -21.30
N GLY A 388 -1.17 15.64 -20.06
CA GLY A 388 -0.06 16.16 -19.24
C GLY A 388 0.60 15.10 -18.38
N LEU A 389 1.91 15.24 -18.12
CA LEU A 389 2.69 14.35 -17.29
C LEU A 389 3.60 15.13 -16.32
N ILE A 390 3.27 15.13 -15.04
CA ILE A 390 4.04 15.82 -14.00
C ILE A 390 4.93 14.79 -13.29
N ARG A 391 6.25 14.99 -13.31
CA ARG A 391 7.22 14.20 -12.52
C ARG A 391 7.26 14.71 -11.08
N ALA A 392 6.14 14.55 -10.37
CA ALA A 392 5.92 15.25 -9.11
C ALA A 392 6.79 14.74 -7.95
N HIS A 393 7.02 13.43 -7.86
CA HIS A 393 7.75 12.82 -6.74
C HIS A 393 8.78 11.78 -7.17
N LYS A 394 9.72 11.45 -6.27
CA LYS A 394 10.74 10.39 -6.49
C LYS A 394 10.29 8.99 -6.09
N LYS A 395 9.08 8.86 -5.55
CA LYS A 395 8.43 7.63 -5.11
C LYS A 395 6.94 7.70 -5.37
N ALA A 396 6.24 6.58 -5.20
CA ALA A 396 4.80 6.47 -5.25
C ALA A 396 4.06 7.66 -4.63
N ILE A 397 3.01 8.14 -5.29
CA ILE A 397 2.06 9.11 -4.76
C ILE A 397 0.97 8.32 -4.03
N ALA A 398 0.77 8.63 -2.75
CA ALA A 398 -0.24 7.98 -1.90
C ALA A 398 -1.63 8.56 -2.15
N THR A 399 -1.72 9.88 -2.32
CA THR A 399 -2.97 10.61 -2.51
C THR A 399 -2.71 11.94 -3.22
N LEU A 400 -3.70 12.43 -3.96
CA LEU A 400 -3.73 13.78 -4.52
C LEU A 400 -5.13 14.40 -4.43
N CYS A 401 -5.21 15.73 -4.39
CA CYS A 401 -6.47 16.48 -4.42
C CYS A 401 -6.27 17.87 -5.03
N PHE A 402 -7.25 18.37 -5.78
CA PHE A 402 -7.27 19.76 -6.23
C PHE A 402 -7.72 20.71 -5.12
N SER A 403 -7.37 21.99 -5.22
CA SER A 403 -7.98 23.04 -4.41
C SER A 403 -9.44 23.26 -4.86
N PRO A 404 -10.41 23.40 -3.93
CA PRO A 404 -11.80 23.71 -4.28
C PRO A 404 -11.99 25.14 -4.82
N THR A 405 -11.04 26.04 -4.58
CA THR A 405 -11.10 27.48 -4.93
C THR A 405 -10.21 27.86 -6.13
N HIS A 406 -9.20 27.06 -6.43
CA HIS A 406 -8.26 27.31 -7.53
C HIS A 406 -8.17 26.10 -8.47
N GLU A 407 -8.84 26.20 -9.63
CA GLU A 407 -9.04 25.09 -10.58
C GLU A 407 -7.73 24.45 -11.09
N THR A 408 -6.61 25.17 -11.16
CA THR A 408 -5.30 24.60 -11.56
C THR A 408 -4.43 24.14 -10.38
N HIS A 409 -4.82 24.36 -9.12
CA HIS A 409 -4.00 24.02 -7.97
C HIS A 409 -4.18 22.56 -7.55
N LEU A 410 -3.11 21.77 -7.64
CA LEU A 410 -3.08 20.34 -7.31
C LEU A 410 -2.10 20.05 -6.17
N PHE A 411 -2.57 19.46 -5.07
CA PHE A 411 -1.73 18.89 -4.04
C PHE A 411 -1.42 17.42 -4.31
N THR A 412 -0.17 17.01 -4.17
CA THR A 412 0.30 15.60 -4.28
C THR A 412 1.05 15.19 -3.02
N ALA A 413 0.75 14.02 -2.44
CA ALA A 413 1.49 13.46 -1.30
C ALA A 413 2.16 12.13 -1.65
N SER A 414 3.37 11.88 -1.12
CA SER A 414 4.18 10.73 -1.51
C SER A 414 4.85 9.99 -0.35
N TYR A 415 5.18 8.73 -0.62
CA TYR A 415 6.07 7.86 0.16
C TYR A 415 7.52 8.41 0.26
N ASP A 416 7.85 9.53 -0.40
CA ASP A 416 9.06 10.33 -0.15
C ASP A 416 8.96 11.28 1.05
N LYS A 417 7.80 11.29 1.73
CA LYS A 417 7.46 12.12 2.90
C LYS A 417 7.40 13.62 2.61
N ARG A 418 6.87 13.97 1.44
CA ARG A 418 6.49 15.34 1.08
C ARG A 418 5.05 15.41 0.62
N ILE A 419 4.47 16.59 0.84
CA ILE A 419 3.31 17.07 0.09
C ILE A 419 3.82 18.21 -0.80
N ILE A 420 3.37 18.29 -2.05
CA ILE A 420 3.76 19.36 -2.97
C ILE A 420 2.50 19.97 -3.59
N LEU A 421 2.43 21.29 -3.62
CA LEU A 421 1.41 22.06 -4.32
C LEU A 421 1.95 22.51 -5.68
N TRP A 422 1.21 22.16 -6.73
CA TRP A 422 1.47 22.50 -8.12
C TRP A 422 0.39 23.47 -8.63
N ASP A 423 0.78 24.40 -9.49
CA ASP A 423 -0.13 24.95 -10.50
C ASP A 423 0.04 24.08 -11.74
N ILE A 424 -1.00 23.36 -12.18
CA ILE A 424 -0.92 22.55 -13.40
C ILE A 424 -0.98 23.38 -14.68
N GLY A 425 -1.39 24.66 -14.57
CA GLY A 425 -1.64 25.55 -15.69
C GLY A 425 -2.90 25.21 -16.50
N VAL A 426 -3.16 26.03 -17.51
CA VAL A 426 -4.19 25.79 -18.53
C VAL A 426 -3.51 25.16 -19.76
N PRO A 427 -4.10 24.15 -20.43
CA PRO A 427 -3.49 23.54 -21.61
C PRO A 427 -3.30 24.56 -22.75
N ASN A 428 -2.18 24.43 -23.46
CA ASN A 428 -1.91 25.21 -24.68
C ASN A 428 -2.76 24.70 -25.87
N HIS A 429 -2.57 25.28 -27.06
CA HIS A 429 -3.30 24.88 -28.27
C HIS A 429 -3.02 23.43 -28.70
N ASP A 430 -1.87 22.88 -28.31
CA ASP A 430 -1.43 21.51 -28.57
C ASP A 430 -1.83 20.54 -27.44
N TYR A 431 -2.70 20.98 -26.51
CA TYR A 431 -3.19 20.28 -25.31
C TYR A 431 -2.12 19.98 -24.23
N GLU A 432 -0.92 20.53 -24.34
CA GLU A 432 0.16 20.33 -23.36
C GLU A 432 -0.03 21.20 -22.11
N PHE A 433 0.35 20.65 -20.95
CA PHE A 433 0.28 21.33 -19.65
C PHE A 433 1.67 21.75 -19.17
N GLN A 434 1.81 23.02 -18.75
CA GLN A 434 3.05 23.57 -18.20
C GLN A 434 2.97 23.68 -16.67
N ALA A 435 2.99 22.53 -15.99
CA ALA A 435 2.89 22.48 -14.54
C ALA A 435 4.12 23.09 -13.84
N SER A 436 3.88 23.97 -12.86
CA SER A 436 4.90 24.62 -12.05
C SER A 436 4.77 24.27 -10.56
N GLN A 437 5.91 24.16 -9.86
CA GLN A 437 5.93 23.82 -8.44
C GLN A 437 5.82 25.10 -7.59
N LEU A 438 4.74 25.25 -6.82
CA LEU A 438 4.49 26.43 -6.01
C LEU A 438 5.15 26.31 -4.63
N LEU A 439 4.87 25.22 -3.91
CA LEU A 439 5.19 25.03 -2.50
C LEU A 439 5.47 23.55 -2.18
N THR A 440 6.47 23.30 -1.34
CA THR A 440 6.75 21.97 -0.75
C THR A 440 6.47 21.99 0.76
N LEU A 441 5.79 20.96 1.25
CA LEU A 441 5.53 20.73 2.67
C LEU A 441 6.27 19.46 3.09
N ASP A 442 7.15 19.55 4.08
CA ASP A 442 7.79 18.38 4.68
C ASP A 442 6.88 17.76 5.75
N THR A 443 6.79 16.43 5.76
CA THR A 443 6.09 15.63 6.78
C THR A 443 7.04 14.59 7.41
N THR A 444 6.82 14.25 8.67
CA THR A 444 7.62 13.25 9.40
C THR A 444 7.18 11.81 9.10
N SER A 445 5.95 11.60 8.66
CA SER A 445 5.38 10.30 8.24
C SER A 445 4.55 10.45 6.96
N ILE A 446 4.16 9.33 6.32
CA ILE A 446 3.49 9.37 5.01
C ILE A 446 2.07 9.94 5.19
N ALA A 447 1.72 10.94 4.36
CA ALA A 447 0.36 11.47 4.30
C ALA A 447 -0.50 10.56 3.41
N LEU A 448 -1.61 10.07 3.97
CA LEU A 448 -2.52 9.08 3.39
C LEU A 448 -3.81 9.73 2.84
N ARG A 449 -4.22 10.86 3.45
CA ARG A 449 -5.34 11.69 2.99
C ARG A 449 -4.93 13.16 3.05
N LEU A 450 -5.30 13.91 2.02
CA LEU A 450 -5.17 15.37 1.97
C LEU A 450 -6.56 15.98 2.02
N CYS A 451 -6.73 17.05 2.79
CA CYS A 451 -8.01 17.71 2.98
C CYS A 451 -7.78 19.22 3.17
N PRO A 452 -7.91 20.05 2.12
CA PRO A 452 -7.94 21.50 2.27
C PRO A 452 -9.03 21.89 3.29
N VAL A 453 -8.75 22.85 4.17
CA VAL A 453 -9.70 23.26 5.20
C VAL A 453 -10.90 23.93 4.54
N ALA A 454 -12.10 23.35 4.68
CA ALA A 454 -13.30 23.77 3.95
C ALA A 454 -13.55 25.29 4.04
N SER A 455 -13.50 25.82 5.27
CA SER A 455 -13.73 27.24 5.56
C SER A 455 -12.56 28.19 5.22
N CYS A 456 -11.39 27.68 4.82
CA CYS A 456 -10.24 28.48 4.38
C CYS A 456 -9.17 27.66 3.60
N PRO A 457 -9.52 27.13 2.40
CA PRO A 457 -8.74 26.08 1.73
C PRO A 457 -7.39 26.56 1.18
N ASP A 458 -7.29 27.83 0.82
CA ASP A 458 -6.03 28.47 0.40
C ASP A 458 -5.18 28.96 1.58
N ALA A 459 -5.69 28.84 2.82
CA ALA A 459 -4.95 29.15 4.02
C ALA A 459 -4.29 27.91 4.64
N TYR A 460 -5.06 26.83 4.82
CA TYR A 460 -4.62 25.66 5.58
C TYR A 460 -4.96 24.34 4.89
N LEU A 461 -4.00 23.43 4.90
CA LEU A 461 -4.15 22.05 4.45
C LEU A 461 -4.06 21.10 5.65
N LEU A 462 -5.05 20.23 5.83
CA LEU A 462 -4.96 19.08 6.72
C LEU A 462 -4.44 17.85 5.97
N ALA A 463 -3.72 16.99 6.68
CA ALA A 463 -3.44 15.64 6.20
C ALA A 463 -3.57 14.60 7.31
N GLY A 464 -4.27 13.51 7.00
CA GLY A 464 -4.21 12.27 7.76
C GLY A 464 -2.93 11.54 7.39
N CYS A 465 -2.07 11.27 8.38
CA CYS A 465 -0.78 10.62 8.17
C CYS A 465 -0.68 9.29 8.93
N GLU A 466 0.30 8.46 8.57
CA GLU A 466 0.63 7.24 9.33
C GLU A 466 0.99 7.47 10.81
N GLY A 467 1.24 8.73 11.21
CA GLY A 467 1.52 9.08 12.59
C GLY A 467 0.93 10.43 12.97
N GLY A 468 -0.39 10.52 13.04
CA GLY A 468 -1.15 11.69 13.46
C GLY A 468 -1.92 12.39 12.33
N CYS A 469 -2.88 13.25 12.70
CA CYS A 469 -3.44 14.26 11.81
C CYS A 469 -2.62 15.56 11.97
N ARG A 470 -2.37 16.28 10.87
CA ARG A 470 -1.48 17.46 10.84
C ARG A 470 -2.01 18.59 9.99
N CYS A 471 -1.57 19.82 10.28
CA CYS A 471 -1.85 21.03 9.52
C CYS A 471 -0.57 21.70 8.99
N TRP A 472 -0.68 22.31 7.82
CA TRP A 472 0.31 23.22 7.23
C TRP A 472 -0.38 24.48 6.69
N ASP A 473 0.26 25.62 6.88
CA ASP A 473 -0.03 26.86 6.15
C ASP A 473 0.35 26.71 4.66
N VAL A 474 -0.60 26.91 3.77
CA VAL A 474 -0.43 26.80 2.31
C VAL A 474 -0.52 28.13 1.55
N ARG A 475 -0.66 29.26 2.26
CA ARG A 475 -0.81 30.59 1.66
C ARG A 475 0.38 30.96 0.78
N LEU A 476 0.13 31.37 -0.46
CA LEU A 476 1.19 31.64 -1.45
C LEU A 476 1.82 33.05 -1.34
N ASP A 477 1.29 33.90 -0.46
CA ASP A 477 1.84 35.23 -0.14
C ASP A 477 3.15 35.17 0.66
N GLN A 478 3.35 34.11 1.46
CA GLN A 478 4.55 33.95 2.28
C GLN A 478 5.78 33.55 1.45
N PRO A 479 6.96 34.13 1.72
CA PRO A 479 8.18 33.91 0.92
C PRO A 479 8.76 32.49 1.02
N GLN A 480 8.31 31.67 1.99
CA GLN A 480 8.81 30.32 2.20
C GLN A 480 8.15 29.32 1.24
N LYS A 481 8.85 28.97 0.16
CA LYS A 481 8.46 27.89 -0.79
C LYS A 481 8.69 26.47 -0.27
N ARG A 482 9.23 26.31 0.95
CA ARG A 482 9.33 25.03 1.65
C ARG A 482 9.00 25.24 3.13
N ARG A 483 8.05 24.46 3.65
CA ARG A 483 7.49 24.60 5.02
C ARG A 483 7.47 23.27 5.75
N VAL A 484 7.48 23.33 7.08
CA VAL A 484 7.29 22.17 7.98
C VAL A 484 5.86 22.13 8.50
N CYS A 485 5.48 21.02 9.15
CA CYS A 485 4.21 20.91 9.87
C CYS A 485 4.06 22.05 10.89
N GLU A 486 2.89 22.69 10.92
CA GLU A 486 2.59 23.78 11.84
C GLU A 486 1.89 23.29 13.11
N VAL A 487 1.00 22.30 12.97
CA VAL A 487 0.19 21.74 14.08
C VAL A 487 0.03 20.23 13.93
N GLU A 488 0.24 19.48 15.01
CA GLU A 488 -0.17 18.08 15.14
C GLU A 488 -1.40 17.96 16.04
N PHE A 489 -2.41 17.22 15.58
CA PHE A 489 -3.66 17.02 16.32
C PHE A 489 -3.64 15.70 17.10
N VAL A 490 -4.00 15.78 18.37
CA VAL A 490 -4.05 14.66 19.31
C VAL A 490 -5.50 14.29 19.61
N PHE A 491 -5.77 12.99 19.59
CA PHE A 491 -7.06 12.41 19.96
C PHE A 491 -6.91 11.82 21.36
N SER A 492 -7.75 12.24 22.31
CA SER A 492 -7.48 12.24 23.76
C SER A 492 -7.52 10.86 24.46
N GLU A 493 -6.96 9.80 23.87
CA GLU A 493 -7.10 8.41 24.33
C GLU A 493 -5.80 7.77 24.84
N GLY A 494 -5.75 7.60 26.17
CA GLY A 494 -4.81 6.70 26.83
C GLY A 494 -3.35 7.15 26.80
N SER A 495 -2.46 6.26 27.27
CA SER A 495 -1.03 6.55 27.44
C SER A 495 -0.23 6.60 26.13
N GLU A 496 -0.90 6.42 24.98
CA GLU A 496 -0.29 6.32 23.64
C GLU A 496 -1.08 7.15 22.60
N ALA A 497 -1.61 8.30 23.02
CA ALA A 497 -2.46 9.17 22.21
C ALA A 497 -1.73 9.86 21.04
N THR A 498 -0.42 10.09 21.15
CA THR A 498 0.40 10.81 20.16
C THR A 498 0.88 9.90 19.03
N GLY A 499 0.82 10.38 17.78
CA GLY A 499 1.36 9.65 16.63
C GLY A 499 0.55 8.44 16.15
N ARG A 500 -0.74 8.31 16.51
CA ARG A 500 -1.62 7.24 15.97
C ARG A 500 -1.95 7.49 14.49
N ARG A 501 -2.05 6.41 13.69
CA ARG A 501 -2.37 6.46 12.25
C ARG A 501 -3.74 7.10 12.01
N VAL A 502 -3.80 8.07 11.11
CA VAL A 502 -5.05 8.64 10.58
C VAL A 502 -5.10 8.35 9.07
N ASP A 503 -5.92 7.39 8.67
CA ASP A 503 -6.03 6.88 7.30
C ASP A 503 -7.31 7.33 6.57
N GLY A 504 -8.32 7.76 7.33
CA GLY A 504 -9.50 8.47 6.85
C GLY A 504 -9.57 9.89 7.40
N LEU A 505 -9.79 10.87 6.53
CA LEU A 505 -9.97 12.27 6.90
C LEU A 505 -10.81 12.99 5.84
N ALA A 506 -11.92 13.62 6.24
CA ALA A 506 -12.79 14.39 5.36
C ALA A 506 -13.62 15.42 6.15
N PHE A 507 -13.90 16.60 5.56
CA PHE A 507 -14.90 17.53 6.11
C PHE A 507 -16.32 17.03 5.80
N VAL A 508 -17.22 17.12 6.79
CA VAL A 508 -18.66 16.86 6.66
C VAL A 508 -19.42 18.15 6.33
N ASN A 509 -18.88 19.30 6.75
CA ASN A 509 -19.32 20.66 6.41
C ASN A 509 -18.15 21.62 6.70
N GLU A 510 -18.38 22.94 6.70
CA GLU A 510 -17.36 23.98 6.92
C GLU A 510 -16.55 23.90 8.24
N ASP A 511 -17.06 23.16 9.24
CA ASP A 511 -16.46 23.02 10.56
C ASP A 511 -16.21 21.57 10.99
N VAL A 512 -17.16 20.66 10.74
CA VAL A 512 -17.11 19.31 11.29
C VAL A 512 -16.20 18.42 10.44
N VAL A 513 -15.12 17.94 11.03
CA VAL A 513 -14.19 16.98 10.43
C VAL A 513 -14.51 15.57 10.90
N ALA A 514 -14.66 14.64 9.97
CA ALA A 514 -14.66 13.21 10.24
C ALA A 514 -13.24 12.64 10.05
N SER A 515 -12.79 11.83 11.01
CA SER A 515 -11.44 11.26 11.01
C SER A 515 -11.42 9.83 11.55
N LYS A 516 -10.54 8.98 11.00
CA LYS A 516 -10.47 7.54 11.24
C LYS A 516 -9.02 7.06 11.26
N GLY A 517 -8.76 6.05 12.08
CA GLY A 517 -7.57 5.20 12.03
C GLY A 517 -7.97 3.73 12.09
N SER A 518 -7.02 2.81 11.88
CA SER A 518 -7.18 1.39 12.21
C SER A 518 -7.29 1.17 13.73
N SER A 519 -7.66 -0.04 14.16
CA SER A 519 -7.77 -0.54 15.54
C SER A 519 -8.74 0.16 16.51
N LEU A 520 -9.21 1.38 16.21
CA LEU A 520 -10.11 2.14 17.11
C LEU A 520 -11.59 1.71 17.06
N GLY A 521 -12.01 0.92 16.06
CA GLY A 521 -13.42 0.55 15.84
C GLY A 521 -14.39 1.73 15.74
N THR A 522 -13.89 2.96 15.51
CA THR A 522 -14.67 4.19 15.57
C THR A 522 -14.17 5.25 14.61
N ILE A 523 -15.09 6.11 14.17
CA ILE A 523 -14.82 7.35 13.45
C ILE A 523 -15.05 8.52 14.42
N CYS A 524 -14.08 9.42 14.53
CA CYS A 524 -14.15 10.61 15.39
C CYS A 524 -14.66 11.81 14.58
N LEU A 525 -15.76 12.43 15.04
CA LEU A 525 -16.22 13.73 14.57
C LEU A 525 -15.72 14.83 15.51
N TRP A 526 -15.07 15.86 14.98
CA TRP A 526 -14.54 16.98 15.77
C TRP A 526 -14.73 18.33 15.06
N SER A 527 -14.79 19.40 15.84
CA SER A 527 -14.94 20.77 15.33
C SER A 527 -13.59 21.38 14.98
N TRP A 528 -13.41 21.77 13.71
CA TRP A 528 -12.22 22.49 13.25
C TRP A 528 -12.06 23.83 13.98
N SER A 529 -13.08 24.68 13.96
CA SER A 529 -13.00 26.05 14.49
C SER A 529 -12.79 26.08 16.00
N GLN A 530 -13.46 25.21 16.77
CA GLN A 530 -13.25 25.13 18.22
C GLN A 530 -11.85 24.61 18.57
N THR A 531 -11.36 23.61 17.83
CA THR A 531 -9.98 23.10 17.97
C THR A 531 -8.94 24.18 17.63
N TRP A 532 -9.16 24.91 16.53
CA TRP A 532 -8.24 25.94 16.07
C TRP A 532 -8.23 27.19 16.96
N GLN A 533 -9.39 27.58 17.52
CA GLN A 533 -9.48 28.63 18.55
C GLN A 533 -8.77 28.21 19.85
N GLY A 534 -8.90 26.94 20.26
CA GLY A 534 -8.25 26.39 21.46
C GLY A 534 -6.73 26.30 21.39
N ARG A 535 -6.13 26.35 20.19
CA ARG A 535 -4.69 26.21 19.96
C ARG A 535 -3.82 27.27 20.63
N GLY A 536 -4.24 28.54 20.60
CA GLY A 536 -3.35 29.67 20.91
C GLY A 536 -2.06 29.63 20.09
N SER A 537 -0.91 29.47 20.75
CA SER A 537 0.42 29.36 20.12
C SER A 537 0.98 27.92 20.07
N GLN A 538 0.17 26.90 20.39
CA GLN A 538 0.63 25.51 20.47
C GLN A 538 0.92 24.89 19.10
N SER A 539 1.95 24.03 19.04
CA SER A 539 2.27 23.16 17.90
C SER A 539 1.56 21.80 17.97
N THR A 540 0.89 21.51 19.07
CA THR A 540 0.23 20.23 19.35
C THR A 540 -1.06 20.51 20.09
N VAL A 541 -2.20 20.10 19.53
CA VAL A 541 -3.54 20.52 19.98
C VAL A 541 -4.46 19.31 20.12
N ALA A 542 -5.17 19.21 21.24
CA ALA A 542 -6.20 18.19 21.41
C ALA A 542 -7.47 18.56 20.62
N VAL A 543 -8.03 17.62 19.85
CA VAL A 543 -9.24 17.91 19.06
C VAL A 543 -10.49 18.04 19.93
N VAL A 544 -11.37 19.00 19.59
CA VAL A 544 -12.68 19.16 20.21
C VAL A 544 -13.64 18.15 19.62
N VAL A 545 -13.66 16.94 20.19
CA VAL A 545 -14.54 15.83 19.80
C VAL A 545 -16.00 16.23 20.03
N LEU A 546 -16.81 16.18 18.97
CA LEU A 546 -18.24 16.42 19.00
C LEU A 546 -19.04 15.12 19.19
N ALA A 547 -18.61 14.05 18.51
CA ALA A 547 -19.26 12.75 18.55
C ALA A 547 -18.30 11.65 18.10
N ARG A 548 -18.71 10.39 18.32
CA ARG A 548 -18.03 9.19 17.85
C ARG A 548 -19.04 8.32 17.12
N LEU A 549 -18.65 7.73 16.00
CA LEU A 549 -19.47 6.78 15.25
C LEU A 549 -18.85 5.39 15.38
N GLN A 550 -19.65 4.35 15.58
CA GLN A 550 -19.22 2.95 15.61
C GLN A 550 -18.89 2.48 14.20
N TRP A 551 -17.71 1.88 14.01
CA TRP A 551 -17.23 1.29 12.74
C TRP A 551 -16.72 -0.14 12.97
N SER A 552 -16.24 -0.84 11.93
CA SER A 552 -15.68 -2.19 12.04
C SER A 552 -14.40 -2.16 12.92
N PRO A 553 -14.23 -3.10 13.87
CA PRO A 553 -13.06 -3.18 14.76
C PRO A 553 -11.87 -3.87 14.05
N THR A 554 -11.48 -3.34 12.89
CA THR A 554 -10.41 -3.88 12.04
C THR A 554 -9.03 -3.30 12.37
N GLU A 555 -8.01 -4.17 12.36
CA GLU A 555 -6.59 -3.78 12.41
C GLU A 555 -6.03 -3.37 11.03
N LEU A 556 -6.77 -3.64 9.95
CA LEU A 556 -6.38 -3.24 8.60
C LEU A 556 -6.57 -1.73 8.40
N ALA A 557 -5.58 -1.11 7.76
CA ALA A 557 -5.57 0.30 7.44
C ALA A 557 -5.94 0.54 5.97
N TYR A 558 -6.05 1.82 5.61
CA TYR A 558 -6.26 2.38 4.27
C TYR A 558 -7.71 2.35 3.74
N PHE A 559 -8.66 1.83 4.52
CA PHE A 559 -10.09 2.00 4.24
C PHE A 559 -10.47 3.49 4.16
N SER A 560 -10.99 3.91 3.01
CA SER A 560 -11.38 5.29 2.76
C SER A 560 -12.59 5.69 3.58
N LEU A 561 -12.39 6.72 4.40
CA LEU A 561 -13.47 7.58 4.87
C LEU A 561 -13.82 8.59 3.78
N SER A 562 -15.10 8.80 3.51
CA SER A 562 -15.59 9.89 2.67
C SER A 562 -16.87 10.51 3.24
N THR A 563 -17.29 11.62 2.65
CA THR A 563 -18.46 12.39 3.06
C THR A 563 -19.29 12.82 1.85
N CYS A 564 -20.58 13.06 2.07
CA CYS A 564 -21.40 13.84 1.14
C CYS A 564 -21.92 15.06 1.92
N PRO A 565 -21.23 16.23 1.86
CA PRO A 565 -21.52 17.37 2.72
C PRO A 565 -22.92 17.95 2.56
N GLY A 566 -23.47 17.98 1.34
CA GLY A 566 -24.83 18.50 1.08
C GLY A 566 -25.93 17.72 1.81
N GLU A 567 -25.74 16.42 1.99
CA GLU A 567 -26.62 15.54 2.78
C GLU A 567 -26.11 15.29 4.21
N GLY A 568 -24.99 15.89 4.62
CA GLY A 568 -24.39 15.65 5.94
C GLY A 568 -24.06 14.17 6.21
N MET A 569 -23.71 13.41 5.17
CA MET A 569 -23.44 11.96 5.27
C MET A 569 -21.95 11.69 5.49
N VAL A 570 -21.66 10.64 6.27
CA VAL A 570 -20.35 10.00 6.38
C VAL A 570 -20.45 8.57 5.82
N LEU A 571 -19.42 8.12 5.11
CA LEU A 571 -19.37 6.82 4.44
C LEU A 571 -18.01 6.14 4.71
N CYS A 572 -18.01 4.83 4.98
CA CYS A 572 -16.78 4.03 5.11
C CYS A 572 -17.01 2.57 4.72
N GLY A 573 -16.02 1.92 4.13
CA GLY A 573 -16.00 0.46 3.93
C GLY A 573 -15.39 -0.30 5.13
N ASP A 574 -15.34 -1.63 5.04
CA ASP A 574 -14.57 -2.52 5.93
C ASP A 574 -14.05 -3.80 5.25
N GLU A 575 -13.39 -4.66 6.03
CA GLU A 575 -12.77 -5.92 5.59
C GLU A 575 -13.79 -7.04 5.33
N GLU A 576 -14.99 -6.93 5.89
CA GLU A 576 -16.09 -7.86 5.66
C GLU A 576 -16.96 -7.50 4.44
N GLY A 577 -16.63 -6.40 3.76
CA GLY A 577 -17.26 -5.91 2.54
C GLY A 577 -18.48 -5.01 2.78
N ASN A 578 -18.69 -4.56 4.00
CA ASN A 578 -19.83 -3.74 4.36
C ASN A 578 -19.61 -2.27 3.97
N VAL A 579 -20.68 -1.56 3.62
CA VAL A 579 -20.69 -0.09 3.52
C VAL A 579 -21.44 0.47 4.72
N TRP A 580 -20.72 1.17 5.60
CA TRP A 580 -21.26 1.89 6.74
C TRP A 580 -21.70 3.28 6.33
N ILE A 581 -22.93 3.64 6.67
CA ILE A 581 -23.57 4.91 6.28
C ILE A 581 -24.12 5.58 7.54
N TYR A 582 -23.79 6.86 7.72
CA TYR A 582 -24.21 7.68 8.86
C TYR A 582 -24.76 9.02 8.35
N ASP A 583 -26.03 9.32 8.63
CA ASP A 583 -26.54 10.70 8.58
C ASP A 583 -26.21 11.35 9.93
N VAL A 584 -25.31 12.34 9.92
CA VAL A 584 -24.87 12.99 11.17
C VAL A 584 -25.64 14.30 11.43
N ARG A 585 -26.55 14.72 10.55
CA ARG A 585 -27.38 15.93 10.76
C ARG A 585 -28.19 15.83 12.06
N PRO A 586 -28.84 14.71 12.42
CA PRO A 586 -29.53 14.55 13.70
C PRO A 586 -28.58 14.55 14.90
N LEU A 587 -27.32 14.13 14.74
CA LEU A 587 -26.31 14.14 15.81
C LEU A 587 -25.81 15.57 16.08
N MET A 588 -25.60 16.36 15.02
CA MET A 588 -25.14 17.75 15.14
C MET A 588 -26.26 18.71 15.59
N ALA A 589 -27.53 18.35 15.39
CA ALA A 589 -28.68 19.12 15.84
C ALA A 589 -29.06 18.91 17.32
N GLN A 590 -28.50 17.88 17.99
CA GLN A 590 -28.87 17.53 19.36
C GLN A 590 -28.40 18.54 20.42
N ARG A 591 -29.25 18.77 21.41
CA ARG A 591 -28.96 19.51 22.65
C ARG A 591 -29.63 18.78 23.82
N PRO A 592 -28.91 18.29 24.85
CA PRO A 592 -27.45 18.34 25.04
C PRO A 592 -26.65 17.62 23.93
N PRO A 593 -25.32 17.83 23.83
CA PRO A 593 -24.48 17.09 22.89
C PRO A 593 -24.58 15.57 23.10
N PRO A 594 -24.31 14.76 22.06
CA PRO A 594 -24.50 13.32 22.10
C PRO A 594 -23.58 12.64 23.14
N PRO A 595 -23.99 11.47 23.68
CA PRO A 595 -23.23 10.77 24.70
C PRO A 595 -21.87 10.27 24.16
N ALA A 596 -20.88 10.14 25.06
CA ALA A 596 -19.52 9.72 24.71
C ALA A 596 -19.42 8.29 24.13
N THR A 597 -20.48 7.48 24.25
CA THR A 597 -20.63 6.17 23.60
C THR A 597 -20.69 6.32 22.07
N PRO A 598 -19.96 5.50 21.29
CA PRO A 598 -20.07 5.50 19.83
C PRO A 598 -21.52 5.31 19.35
N GLN A 599 -21.93 6.16 18.41
CA GLN A 599 -23.25 6.14 17.81
C GLN A 599 -23.32 5.07 16.71
N ALA A 600 -24.40 4.31 16.66
CA ALA A 600 -24.61 3.30 15.63
C ALA A 600 -24.73 3.93 14.22
N PRO A 601 -24.39 3.20 13.14
CA PRO A 601 -24.67 3.63 11.78
C PRO A 601 -26.17 3.76 11.52
N THR A 602 -26.54 4.73 10.68
CA THR A 602 -27.90 4.85 10.12
C THR A 602 -28.25 3.63 9.27
N GLN A 603 -27.26 3.09 8.55
CA GLN A 603 -27.43 1.87 7.75
C GLN A 603 -26.09 1.17 7.52
N ILE A 604 -26.13 -0.16 7.44
CA ILE A 604 -25.01 -0.97 6.94
C ILE A 604 -25.51 -1.72 5.69
N LEU A 605 -24.97 -1.39 4.51
CA LEU A 605 -25.19 -2.24 3.33
C LEU A 605 -24.23 -3.43 3.43
N LYS A 606 -24.77 -4.65 3.32
CA LYS A 606 -23.96 -5.88 3.23
C LYS A 606 -23.54 -6.11 1.78
N TRP A 607 -22.33 -6.62 1.57
CA TRP A 607 -21.86 -6.96 0.22
C TRP A 607 -22.80 -8.00 -0.43
N PRO A 608 -23.43 -7.70 -1.59
CA PRO A 608 -24.27 -8.67 -2.28
C PRO A 608 -23.37 -9.71 -2.92
N GLN A 609 -23.48 -10.97 -2.50
CA GLN A 609 -22.59 -12.07 -2.90
C GLN A 609 -22.55 -12.30 -4.43
N PRO A 610 -21.53 -11.81 -5.17
CA PRO A 610 -21.50 -11.90 -6.61
C PRO A 610 -21.07 -13.30 -7.04
N ARG A 611 -21.52 -13.77 -8.22
CA ARG A 611 -21.03 -15.02 -8.80
C ARG A 611 -20.21 -14.78 -10.05
N ALA A 612 -18.89 -14.97 -9.96
CA ALA A 612 -17.97 -14.97 -11.08
C ALA A 612 -17.78 -16.41 -11.59
N LEU A 613 -18.08 -16.65 -12.87
CA LEU A 613 -17.94 -17.98 -13.51
C LEU A 613 -18.63 -19.14 -12.75
N GLY A 614 -19.73 -18.83 -12.04
CA GLY A 614 -20.50 -19.79 -11.23
C GLY A 614 -20.01 -19.98 -9.78
N GLN A 615 -18.84 -19.46 -9.42
CA GLN A 615 -18.34 -19.45 -8.04
C GLN A 615 -18.71 -18.15 -7.32
N THR A 616 -19.05 -18.22 -6.03
CA THR A 616 -19.27 -17.02 -5.21
C THR A 616 -17.95 -16.31 -4.94
N VAL A 617 -17.86 -15.02 -5.27
CA VAL A 617 -16.74 -14.18 -4.84
C VAL A 617 -16.87 -13.98 -3.33
N SER A 618 -15.84 -14.38 -2.58
CA SER A 618 -15.84 -14.40 -1.11
C SER A 618 -14.63 -13.68 -0.55
N ARG A 619 -14.74 -13.13 0.67
CA ARG A 619 -13.75 -12.21 1.27
C ARG A 619 -13.42 -11.05 0.33
N THR A 620 -14.41 -10.22 0.07
CA THR A 620 -14.26 -8.98 -0.69
C THR A 620 -14.27 -7.82 0.30
N MET A 621 -13.14 -7.13 0.41
CA MET A 621 -12.98 -5.93 1.24
C MET A 621 -13.45 -4.70 0.45
N VAL A 622 -14.10 -3.74 1.10
CA VAL A 622 -14.50 -2.47 0.45
C VAL A 622 -13.48 -1.40 0.80
N ASN A 623 -12.47 -1.26 -0.05
CA ASN A 623 -11.35 -0.32 0.12
C ASN A 623 -11.82 1.14 0.15
N THR A 624 -12.70 1.53 -0.77
CA THR A 624 -13.17 2.91 -0.91
C THR A 624 -14.66 2.97 -1.21
N VAL A 625 -15.36 3.89 -0.54
CA VAL A 625 -16.75 4.27 -0.84
C VAL A 625 -16.79 5.77 -1.09
N VAL A 626 -17.47 6.21 -2.14
CA VAL A 626 -17.77 7.62 -2.43
C VAL A 626 -19.18 7.70 -3.03
N ALA A 627 -19.90 8.78 -2.74
CA ALA A 627 -21.18 9.11 -3.37
C ALA A 627 -21.09 10.45 -4.10
N ASP A 628 -22.03 10.71 -5.02
CA ASP A 628 -22.12 12.01 -5.68
C ASP A 628 -22.66 13.10 -4.72
N PRO A 629 -22.55 14.41 -5.07
CA PRO A 629 -22.97 15.51 -4.20
C PRO A 629 -24.46 15.56 -3.81
N THR A 630 -25.35 14.87 -4.53
CA THR A 630 -26.79 14.72 -4.18
C THR A 630 -27.11 13.40 -3.48
N PHE A 631 -26.11 12.53 -3.29
CA PHE A 631 -26.28 11.19 -2.75
C PHE A 631 -27.29 10.33 -3.55
N THR A 632 -27.37 10.54 -4.86
CA THR A 632 -28.20 9.78 -5.83
C THR A 632 -27.53 8.47 -6.23
N TYR A 633 -26.20 8.46 -6.34
CA TYR A 633 -25.37 7.30 -6.63
C TYR A 633 -24.28 7.11 -5.57
N LEU A 634 -24.11 5.86 -5.13
CA LEU A 634 -23.02 5.44 -4.23
C LEU A 634 -22.17 4.42 -4.98
N THR A 635 -20.87 4.67 -5.06
CA THR A 635 -19.89 3.76 -5.68
C THR A 635 -18.93 3.21 -4.62
N ALA A 636 -18.79 1.89 -4.57
CA ALA A 636 -17.78 1.20 -3.77
C ALA A 636 -16.75 0.49 -4.66
N LEU A 637 -15.51 0.46 -4.18
CA LEU A 637 -14.35 -0.17 -4.80
C LEU A 637 -13.79 -1.26 -3.90
N THR A 638 -13.36 -2.37 -4.50
CA THR A 638 -12.90 -3.55 -3.76
C THR A 638 -11.46 -3.96 -4.03
N ASP A 639 -10.93 -4.79 -3.15
CA ASP A 639 -9.74 -5.61 -3.40
C ASP A 639 -9.94 -6.59 -4.58
N SER A 640 -11.15 -7.12 -4.73
CA SER A 640 -11.53 -8.17 -5.68
C SER A 640 -11.81 -7.71 -7.13
N ASN A 641 -11.30 -6.54 -7.54
CA ASN A 641 -11.50 -5.95 -8.87
C ASN A 641 -13.00 -5.71 -9.22
N ILE A 642 -13.83 -5.30 -8.26
CA ILE A 642 -15.25 -4.98 -8.49
C ILE A 642 -15.52 -3.51 -8.15
N VAL A 643 -16.02 -2.77 -9.13
CA VAL A 643 -16.73 -1.50 -8.89
C VAL A 643 -18.21 -1.84 -8.69
N ALA A 644 -18.75 -1.57 -7.52
CA ALA A 644 -20.18 -1.71 -7.24
C ALA A 644 -20.85 -0.34 -7.19
N ILE A 645 -22.00 -0.20 -7.85
CA ILE A 645 -22.76 1.05 -7.93
C ILE A 645 -24.18 0.79 -7.42
N TRP A 646 -24.60 1.54 -6.40
CA TRP A 646 -25.97 1.60 -5.92
C TRP A 646 -26.62 2.92 -6.34
N ARG A 647 -27.93 2.91 -6.50
CA ARG A 647 -28.77 4.09 -6.70
C ARG A 647 -29.65 4.31 -5.47
N ARG A 648 -29.72 5.55 -4.98
CA ARG A 648 -30.72 5.98 -3.99
C ARG A 648 -32.05 6.21 -4.70
N ASN A 649 -33.07 5.46 -4.33
CA ASN A 649 -34.43 5.78 -4.69
C ASN A 649 -34.90 6.93 -3.79
N GLN A 650 -35.36 8.02 -4.42
CA GLN A 650 -36.09 9.08 -3.74
C GLN A 650 -37.55 8.61 -3.53
N PRO A 651 -38.14 8.85 -2.35
CA PRO A 651 -39.50 8.42 -2.01
C PRO A 651 -40.61 9.27 -2.67
#